data_AF-A0A395JIJ7-F1
#
_entry.id   AF-A0A395JIJ7-F1
#
_cell.length_a   1.000
_cell.length_b   1.000
_cell.length_c   1.000
_cell.angle_alpha   90.00
_cell.angle_beta   90.00
_cell.angle_gamma   90.00
#
_symmetry.space_group_name_H-M   'P 1'
#
loop_
_entity.id
_entity.type
_entity.pdbx_description
1 polymer ?
#
loop_
_entity_poly.entity_id
_entity_poly.type
_entity_poly.pdbx_seq_one_letter_code
_entity_poly.pdbx_strand_id
1 'polypeptide(L)'
;MKSLEFLSPARSLLLALPFILGMPSQLVAGPEAAKYISAIMLLLDEQELDLCAHAVGDPSLPDLGENPMPGHTDPGKMAEHMAIFDFVDYDNATHVAVQSGNWSSQSTWYAGRIPTDCAKVVIPVDTTVSYDIDSDVRLHTVRVDGNLNFSTSSSTRMVLDTLVVDPRGVLQIGTKANPMPANRSAEIVIADNGDINVQHDPMLLSRGVVAHGTTRIHGAVKTTHLKVASDPLAGQTSLTLTESPIGWRIGDKLVIAGTYYLGWKWDNDIRAVRYFGTQDEVRTIESIAGNSITLDSALAFDHTSPRADLKTSVANFTRNVAIRTENADSVAVHQRGHVMFMHSNKVDVRYAEFDELGRTDKSVPSLDISNVSPVSANSNVQGRYSFHFHRTGTADQRQPAVAVGNAVFGSPGWGYTHHDSHADFHDNASFNTFGAGFVAETGNETGIWSGNIAIKAEGNSAFNPKNGNDREGFDMGRTGDGFWFQGRLVRSIDNIAASVNHGFVYLHRGSGMLNFPPDRFMLPEALGLGSDATPDDAPIRDFDNNEAFANTVGLYIVKANPNQEHDIMTTLSDFTAWNVRAGAAIEYTSHYLVNNFDLIAAPSNLAPFYAPAFGLEFGTNTTDMVAKDIHINGFPEGILLSKHQTNSEDSGRDQFVVIGGSFTNVGTHFVEQDATDLIISNDDLVPGRFSVDVNNNGGRFEYLSAATSAGAGVSYTGFKTDSIGQTPVPAGVDTYGIFVRDMIANVEINGYYHDTDSGDIYTVVENYFSDRATGEIHKVGFKTFLGPDVVSVLGNQFHAWADAVDMGDINIASASPTAIDDAASTTVETAVQLNLTTNDTDPENDSLYVDGIVQPRDGRVFQDSASSVTYMPNFGFTGVDTFYYWVSDGNGNFSKGHVNVTVSN
;
A
#
# COMPACT_ATOMS: atom_id res chain seq x y z
N MET A 1 11.70 -61.59 -25.94
CA MET A 1 10.48 -61.93 -25.17
C MET A 1 10.90 -62.00 -23.70
N LYS A 2 10.56 -60.98 -22.89
CA LYS A 2 9.49 -61.00 -21.85
C LYS A 2 9.73 -62.13 -20.82
N SER A 3 9.76 -61.94 -19.49
CA SER A 3 9.15 -60.93 -18.60
C SER A 3 9.33 -61.29 -17.10
N LEU A 4 9.14 -60.30 -16.19
CA LEU A 4 8.54 -60.37 -14.81
C LEU A 4 9.38 -60.99 -13.65
N GLU A 5 9.42 -60.51 -12.39
CA GLU A 5 8.78 -59.38 -11.67
C GLU A 5 9.43 -59.17 -10.28
N PHE A 6 9.19 -57.98 -9.69
CA PHE A 6 9.64 -57.45 -8.39
C PHE A 6 8.97 -58.13 -7.16
N LEU A 7 9.67 -58.15 -6.01
CA LEU A 7 9.08 -58.34 -4.67
C LEU A 7 9.52 -57.20 -3.73
N SER A 8 8.56 -56.60 -3.03
CA SER A 8 8.67 -55.37 -2.23
C SER A 8 9.39 -55.51 -0.86
N PRO A 9 9.91 -54.42 -0.25
CA PRO A 9 10.63 -54.42 1.04
C PRO A 9 9.79 -54.87 2.26
N ALA A 10 8.47 -54.80 2.18
CA ALA A 10 7.55 -55.01 3.31
C ALA A 10 7.57 -56.44 3.92
N ARG A 11 8.02 -57.45 3.16
CA ARG A 11 8.09 -58.84 3.67
C ARG A 11 9.35 -59.15 4.49
N SER A 12 10.42 -58.35 4.33
CA SER A 12 11.65 -58.55 5.09
C SER A 12 11.49 -58.13 6.56
N LEU A 13 10.58 -57.19 6.85
CA LEU A 13 10.30 -56.72 8.20
C LEU A 13 9.47 -57.73 9.03
N LEU A 14 8.54 -58.44 8.40
CA LEU A 14 7.68 -59.43 9.08
C LEU A 14 8.44 -60.66 9.62
N LEU A 15 9.61 -60.97 9.07
CA LEU A 15 10.45 -62.10 9.50
C LEU A 15 11.38 -61.76 10.69
N ALA A 16 11.52 -60.48 11.05
CA ALA A 16 12.45 -60.03 12.10
C ALA A 16 11.77 -59.66 13.45
N LEU A 17 10.44 -59.54 13.49
CA LEU A 17 9.67 -59.14 14.68
C LEU A 17 9.87 -60.02 15.94
N PRO A 18 10.13 -61.34 15.88
CA PRO A 18 10.35 -62.14 17.08
C PRO A 18 11.68 -61.82 17.80
N PHE A 19 12.64 -61.20 17.10
CA PHE A 19 13.99 -60.92 17.62
C PHE A 19 14.10 -59.57 18.33
N ILE A 20 13.20 -58.62 18.05
CA ILE A 20 13.29 -57.23 18.52
C ILE A 20 12.60 -57.03 19.89
N LEU A 21 11.61 -57.86 20.25
CA LEU A 21 10.74 -57.62 21.43
C LEU A 21 10.85 -58.65 22.58
N GLY A 22 11.69 -59.68 22.47
CA GLY A 22 11.99 -60.57 23.60
C GLY A 22 10.80 -61.34 24.22
N MET A 23 9.76 -61.64 23.46
CA MET A 23 8.57 -62.38 23.95
C MET A 23 8.50 -63.82 23.42
N PRO A 24 7.98 -64.79 24.20
CA PRO A 24 7.85 -66.18 23.77
C PRO A 24 6.80 -66.36 22.65
N SER A 25 7.09 -67.28 21.74
CA SER A 25 6.50 -67.45 20.40
C SER A 25 5.07 -68.04 20.34
N GLN A 26 4.19 -67.70 21.28
CA GLN A 26 2.79 -68.17 21.25
C GLN A 26 1.83 -67.07 21.68
N LEU A 27 1.43 -66.20 20.74
CA LEU A 27 0.14 -65.49 20.70
C LEU A 27 0.11 -64.54 19.49
N VAL A 28 -0.06 -65.07 18.28
CA VAL A 28 -0.52 -64.27 17.12
C VAL A 28 -1.58 -65.08 16.38
N ALA A 29 -2.79 -65.10 16.92
CA ALA A 29 -3.99 -65.55 16.21
C ALA A 29 -5.23 -64.97 16.90
N GLY A 30 -5.54 -63.71 16.61
CA GLY A 30 -6.77 -63.08 17.10
C GLY A 30 -6.95 -61.65 16.56
N PRO A 31 -8.20 -61.14 16.50
CA PRO A 31 -8.58 -59.86 15.88
C PRO A 31 -7.99 -58.60 16.56
N GLU A 32 -7.22 -58.74 17.64
CA GLU A 32 -6.51 -57.63 18.28
C GLU A 32 -5.17 -57.28 17.60
N ALA A 33 -4.55 -58.20 16.85
CA ALA A 33 -3.30 -57.91 16.12
C ALA A 33 -3.48 -56.84 15.02
N ALA A 34 -4.68 -56.72 14.46
CA ALA A 34 -5.01 -55.69 13.49
C ALA A 34 -5.06 -54.28 14.10
N LYS A 35 -5.41 -54.14 15.39
CA LYS A 35 -5.40 -52.85 16.09
C LYS A 35 -3.97 -52.35 16.37
N TYR A 36 -3.04 -53.26 16.68
CA TYR A 36 -1.64 -52.90 16.85
C TYR A 36 -0.95 -52.56 15.53
N ILE A 37 -1.31 -53.21 14.42
CA ILE A 37 -0.77 -52.87 13.09
C ILE A 37 -1.33 -51.53 12.59
N SER A 38 -2.62 -51.23 12.82
CA SER A 38 -3.17 -49.90 12.53
C SER A 38 -2.59 -48.81 13.43
N ALA A 39 -2.36 -49.07 14.72
CA ALA A 39 -1.73 -48.10 15.62
C ALA A 39 -0.26 -47.87 15.28
N ILE A 40 0.47 -48.90 14.83
CA ILE A 40 1.86 -48.76 14.37
C ILE A 40 1.92 -48.08 12.99
N MET A 41 0.96 -48.30 12.08
CA MET A 41 0.86 -47.53 10.83
C MET A 41 0.53 -46.06 11.09
N LEU A 42 -0.36 -45.76 12.04
CA LEU A 42 -0.65 -44.37 12.47
C LEU A 42 0.53 -43.70 13.19
N LEU A 43 1.31 -44.46 13.98
CA LEU A 43 2.52 -43.95 14.63
C LEU A 43 3.72 -43.82 13.67
N LEU A 44 3.71 -44.51 12.52
CA LEU A 44 4.71 -44.35 11.45
C LEU A 44 4.33 -43.22 10.48
N ASP A 45 3.03 -42.90 10.33
CA ASP A 45 2.55 -41.77 9.52
C ASP A 45 2.86 -40.40 10.16
N GLU A 46 2.88 -40.32 11.49
CA GLU A 46 3.17 -39.06 12.22
C GLU A 46 4.68 -38.73 12.35
N GLN A 47 5.60 -39.62 11.92
CA GLN A 47 7.05 -39.40 12.07
C GLN A 47 7.86 -39.19 10.78
N GLU A 48 7.26 -39.25 9.58
CA GLU A 48 7.99 -39.03 8.31
C GLU A 48 7.18 -38.19 7.30
N LEU A 49 6.83 -36.94 7.63
CA LEU A 49 6.28 -36.00 6.64
C LEU A 49 7.31 -34.99 6.09
N ASP A 50 8.48 -34.87 6.71
CA ASP A 50 9.61 -34.20 6.07
C ASP A 50 10.33 -35.21 5.15
N LEU A 51 9.90 -35.25 3.88
CA LEU A 51 10.49 -36.06 2.81
C LEU A 51 12.01 -35.85 2.67
N CYS A 52 12.55 -34.75 3.22
CA CYS A 52 13.94 -34.36 3.13
C CYS A 52 14.72 -34.39 4.46
N ALA A 53 14.14 -34.92 5.54
CA ALA A 53 14.75 -34.99 6.87
C ALA A 53 16.13 -35.68 6.92
N HIS A 54 16.47 -36.47 5.89
CA HIS A 54 17.71 -37.23 5.79
C HIS A 54 18.78 -36.60 4.87
N ALA A 55 18.52 -35.45 4.24
CA ALA A 55 19.47 -34.77 3.36
C ALA A 55 20.48 -33.94 4.18
N VAL A 56 21.64 -34.55 4.47
CA VAL A 56 22.77 -33.92 5.16
C VAL A 56 23.69 -33.22 4.15
N GLY A 57 24.28 -32.08 4.53
CA GLY A 57 25.27 -31.38 3.72
C GLY A 57 26.41 -32.29 3.24
N ASP A 58 26.92 -32.03 2.05
CA ASP A 58 28.02 -32.82 1.48
C ASP A 58 29.37 -32.22 1.91
N PRO A 59 30.11 -32.86 2.83
CA PRO A 59 31.37 -32.32 3.35
C PRO A 59 32.49 -32.32 2.31
N SER A 60 32.26 -32.87 1.12
CA SER A 60 33.21 -32.85 0.00
C SER A 60 33.08 -31.63 -0.91
N LEU A 61 32.13 -30.72 -0.63
CA LEU A 61 31.95 -29.46 -1.35
C LEU A 61 33.13 -28.49 -1.10
N PRO A 62 33.40 -27.57 -2.05
CA PRO A 62 34.42 -26.55 -1.85
C PRO A 62 34.07 -25.62 -0.68
N ASP A 63 35.08 -25.23 0.11
CA ASP A 63 34.97 -24.17 1.11
C ASP A 63 34.73 -22.84 0.39
N LEU A 64 33.56 -22.23 0.65
CA LEU A 64 33.10 -21.02 -0.01
C LEU A 64 33.46 -19.75 0.78
N GLY A 65 34.10 -19.91 1.95
CA GLY A 65 34.48 -18.84 2.87
C GLY A 65 33.28 -18.17 3.55
N GLU A 66 33.49 -17.64 4.75
CA GLU A 66 32.49 -16.75 5.37
C GLU A 66 32.33 -15.49 4.52
N ASN A 67 31.10 -15.22 4.12
CA ASN A 67 30.79 -14.09 3.28
C ASN A 67 30.36 -12.91 4.16
N PRO A 68 31.08 -11.78 4.19
CA PRO A 68 30.70 -10.64 5.01
C PRO A 68 29.44 -10.00 4.40
N MET A 69 28.34 -10.09 5.13
CA MET A 69 27.07 -9.48 4.76
C MET A 69 27.19 -7.94 4.74
N PRO A 70 26.56 -7.23 3.78
CA PRO A 70 26.53 -5.77 3.79
C PRO A 70 25.85 -5.23 5.06
N GLY A 71 26.37 -4.12 5.59
CA GLY A 71 25.83 -3.47 6.78
C GLY A 71 24.40 -2.97 6.57
N HIS A 72 23.51 -3.36 7.48
CA HIS A 72 22.12 -2.92 7.56
C HIS A 72 22.01 -1.66 8.42
N THR A 73 21.02 -0.81 8.14
CA THR A 73 20.79 0.46 8.84
C THR A 73 20.13 0.29 10.21
N ASP A 74 19.49 -0.87 10.48
CA ASP A 74 18.90 -1.24 11.79
C ASP A 74 19.45 -2.59 12.30
N PRO A 75 20.35 -2.61 13.31
CA PRO A 75 20.95 -3.83 13.83
C PRO A 75 19.98 -4.78 14.57
N GLY A 76 18.88 -4.27 15.14
CA GLY A 76 17.98 -5.05 15.99
C GLY A 76 17.07 -5.97 15.18
N LYS A 77 16.57 -5.48 14.04
CA LYS A 77 15.66 -6.22 13.15
C LYS A 77 16.40 -7.05 12.09
N MET A 78 17.70 -6.80 11.90
CA MET A 78 18.57 -7.64 11.09
C MET A 78 18.73 -9.06 11.68
N ALA A 79 18.69 -9.24 13.00
CA ALA A 79 18.87 -10.54 13.63
C ALA A 79 17.75 -11.54 13.29
N GLU A 80 16.50 -11.08 13.27
CA GLU A 80 15.33 -11.89 12.89
C GLU A 80 15.36 -12.26 11.40
N HIS A 81 15.73 -11.32 10.51
CA HIS A 81 15.71 -11.56 9.06
C HIS A 81 16.96 -12.29 8.56
N MET A 82 18.09 -12.20 9.27
CA MET A 82 19.27 -13.01 8.98
C MET A 82 19.08 -14.49 9.34
N ALA A 83 18.11 -14.82 10.20
CA ALA A 83 17.82 -16.21 10.57
C ALA A 83 17.42 -17.08 9.36
N ILE A 84 16.89 -16.51 8.28
CA ILE A 84 16.63 -17.28 7.05
C ILE A 84 17.93 -17.80 6.41
N PHE A 85 19.05 -17.09 6.57
CA PHE A 85 20.34 -17.53 6.02
C PHE A 85 21.00 -18.61 6.87
N ASP A 86 20.65 -18.72 8.16
CA ASP A 86 21.00 -19.86 9.00
C ASP A 86 20.26 -21.13 8.55
N PHE A 87 19.05 -20.98 7.97
CA PHE A 87 18.29 -22.08 7.38
C PHE A 87 18.85 -22.53 6.00
N VAL A 88 19.50 -21.62 5.25
CA VAL A 88 20.13 -21.92 3.95
C VAL A 88 21.65 -21.78 3.98
N ASP A 89 22.30 -22.23 5.06
CA ASP A 89 23.75 -22.12 5.19
C ASP A 89 24.51 -22.96 4.15
N TYR A 90 25.79 -22.62 3.97
CA TYR A 90 26.67 -23.27 3.00
C TYR A 90 27.09 -24.68 3.43
N ASP A 91 27.21 -24.94 4.74
CA ASP A 91 27.67 -26.23 5.29
C ASP A 91 26.66 -27.35 5.04
N ASN A 92 25.38 -26.98 4.94
CA ASN A 92 24.27 -27.88 4.67
C ASN A 92 23.93 -28.01 3.17
N ALA A 93 24.65 -27.33 2.28
CA ALA A 93 24.45 -27.46 0.85
C ALA A 93 24.71 -28.91 0.38
N THR A 94 23.89 -29.39 -0.56
CA THR A 94 24.14 -30.68 -1.24
C THR A 94 24.60 -30.46 -2.69
N HIS A 95 24.26 -29.30 -3.26
CA HIS A 95 24.59 -28.92 -4.63
C HIS A 95 25.06 -27.47 -4.70
N VAL A 96 26.24 -27.25 -5.26
CA VAL A 96 26.83 -25.92 -5.44
C VAL A 96 27.15 -25.72 -6.92
N ALA A 97 26.71 -24.60 -7.47
CA ALA A 97 27.12 -24.19 -8.81
C ALA A 97 28.59 -23.74 -8.79
N VAL A 98 29.42 -24.28 -9.69
CA VAL A 98 30.88 -24.02 -9.75
C VAL A 98 31.27 -23.11 -10.92
N GLN A 99 30.37 -22.88 -11.85
CA GLN A 99 30.54 -21.96 -12.96
C GLN A 99 29.17 -21.54 -13.52
N SER A 100 29.15 -20.41 -14.23
CA SER A 100 27.94 -19.95 -14.91
C SER A 100 27.52 -20.92 -16.02
N GLY A 101 26.22 -21.18 -16.15
CA GLY A 101 25.68 -22.05 -17.18
C GLY A 101 24.22 -22.45 -16.94
N ASN A 102 23.73 -23.41 -17.72
CA ASN A 102 22.37 -23.92 -17.60
C ASN A 102 22.21 -24.85 -16.40
N TRP A 103 21.05 -24.81 -15.73
CA TRP A 103 20.70 -25.73 -14.65
C TRP A 103 20.79 -27.19 -15.13
N SER A 104 20.36 -27.48 -16.36
CA SER A 104 20.44 -28.81 -16.97
C SER A 104 21.87 -29.30 -17.27
N SER A 105 22.89 -28.45 -17.17
CA SER A 105 24.26 -28.79 -17.54
C SER A 105 25.03 -29.38 -16.37
N GLN A 106 25.58 -30.58 -16.54
CA GLN A 106 26.47 -31.19 -15.54
C GLN A 106 27.65 -30.26 -15.20
N SER A 107 28.19 -29.55 -16.19
CA SER A 107 29.35 -28.67 -15.97
C SER A 107 29.08 -27.48 -15.05
N THR A 108 27.81 -27.10 -14.87
CA THR A 108 27.42 -26.02 -13.94
C THR A 108 27.60 -26.43 -12.49
N TRP A 109 27.50 -27.72 -12.18
CA TRP A 109 27.41 -28.22 -10.81
C TRP A 109 28.68 -28.94 -10.35
N TYR A 110 29.01 -28.79 -9.07
CA TYR A 110 30.13 -29.52 -8.46
C TYR A 110 29.99 -31.03 -8.68
N ALA A 111 31.10 -31.67 -9.05
CA ALA A 111 31.17 -33.09 -9.40
C ALA A 111 30.21 -33.54 -10.53
N GLY A 112 29.64 -32.63 -11.32
CA GLY A 112 28.73 -32.97 -12.42
C GLY A 112 27.31 -33.35 -12.00
N ARG A 113 26.94 -33.14 -10.72
CA ARG A 113 25.65 -33.58 -10.17
C ARG A 113 24.58 -32.50 -10.37
N ILE A 114 23.64 -32.75 -11.27
CA ILE A 114 22.46 -31.87 -11.44
C ILE A 114 21.55 -32.06 -10.21
N PRO A 115 21.00 -30.97 -9.61
CA PRO A 115 20.11 -31.07 -8.46
C PRO A 115 18.92 -32.01 -8.69
N THR A 116 18.68 -32.88 -7.71
CA THR A 116 17.56 -33.84 -7.66
C THR A 116 16.68 -33.61 -6.43
N ASP A 117 15.75 -34.54 -6.14
CA ASP A 117 14.87 -34.44 -4.97
C ASP A 117 15.68 -34.19 -3.68
N CYS A 118 15.12 -33.33 -2.83
CA CYS A 118 15.70 -32.87 -1.58
C CYS A 118 17.04 -32.14 -1.70
N ALA A 119 17.42 -31.68 -2.91
CA ALA A 119 18.61 -30.86 -3.07
C ALA A 119 18.49 -29.55 -2.28
N LYS A 120 19.59 -29.19 -1.60
CA LYS A 120 19.84 -27.90 -0.97
C LYS A 120 20.85 -27.20 -1.85
N VAL A 121 20.37 -26.31 -2.69
CA VAL A 121 21.10 -25.72 -3.81
C VAL A 121 21.65 -24.37 -3.42
N VAL A 122 22.93 -24.12 -3.73
CA VAL A 122 23.56 -22.81 -3.61
C VAL A 122 24.10 -22.35 -4.96
N ILE A 123 23.74 -21.11 -5.33
CA ILE A 123 24.31 -20.38 -6.46
C ILE A 123 25.19 -19.27 -5.90
N PRO A 124 26.53 -19.45 -5.87
CA PRO A 124 27.45 -18.50 -5.26
C PRO A 124 27.51 -17.16 -5.99
N VAL A 125 28.10 -16.16 -5.34
CA VAL A 125 28.46 -14.87 -5.93
C VAL A 125 29.24 -15.08 -7.24
N ASP A 126 29.09 -14.15 -8.18
CA ASP A 126 29.71 -14.17 -9.53
C ASP A 126 29.31 -15.36 -10.42
N THR A 127 28.37 -16.20 -9.98
CA THR A 127 27.82 -17.31 -10.77
C THR A 127 26.42 -16.97 -11.27
N THR A 128 26.17 -17.21 -12.56
CA THR A 128 24.84 -17.10 -13.18
C THR A 128 24.36 -18.48 -13.60
N VAL A 129 23.27 -18.95 -12.98
CA VAL A 129 22.60 -20.18 -13.38
C VAL A 129 21.34 -19.84 -14.15
N SER A 130 21.22 -20.37 -15.37
CA SER A 130 20.01 -20.27 -16.18
C SER A 130 19.12 -21.48 -15.91
N TYR A 131 18.01 -21.32 -15.20
CA TYR A 131 17.01 -22.36 -15.00
C TYR A 131 16.27 -22.62 -16.31
N ASP A 132 16.55 -23.75 -16.97
CA ASP A 132 16.16 -24.03 -18.35
C ASP A 132 15.28 -25.27 -18.51
N ILE A 133 14.79 -25.82 -17.40
CA ILE A 133 14.04 -27.08 -17.36
C ILE A 133 12.61 -26.89 -16.84
N ASP A 134 11.73 -27.79 -17.29
CA ASP A 134 10.39 -28.03 -16.75
C ASP A 134 10.46 -29.32 -15.94
N SER A 135 10.35 -29.22 -14.60
CA SER A 135 10.69 -30.30 -13.68
C SER A 135 9.72 -30.42 -12.52
N ASP A 136 9.41 -31.67 -12.16
CA ASP A 136 8.69 -32.06 -10.93
C ASP A 136 9.64 -32.42 -9.78
N VAL A 137 10.96 -32.32 -9.99
CA VAL A 137 11.96 -32.53 -8.94
C VAL A 137 11.67 -31.62 -7.76
N ARG A 138 11.55 -32.20 -6.57
CA ARG A 138 11.18 -31.49 -5.33
C ARG A 138 12.43 -31.04 -4.61
N LEU A 139 12.87 -29.81 -4.85
CA LEU A 139 14.03 -29.23 -4.17
C LEU A 139 13.65 -28.90 -2.71
N HIS A 140 14.62 -28.98 -1.81
CA HIS A 140 14.40 -28.50 -0.45
C HIS A 140 14.62 -26.98 -0.44
N THR A 141 15.84 -26.52 -0.70
CA THR A 141 16.16 -25.08 -0.70
C THR A 141 16.91 -24.66 -1.94
N VAL A 142 16.71 -23.41 -2.36
CA VAL A 142 17.53 -22.73 -3.38
C VAL A 142 17.98 -21.39 -2.83
N ARG A 143 19.28 -21.25 -2.55
CA ARG A 143 19.93 -20.01 -2.15
C ARG A 143 20.63 -19.36 -3.33
N VAL A 144 20.38 -18.08 -3.54
CA VAL A 144 20.90 -17.30 -4.67
C VAL A 144 21.75 -16.13 -4.14
N ASP A 145 23.06 -16.31 -4.12
CA ASP A 145 24.04 -15.25 -3.81
C ASP A 145 24.55 -14.57 -5.10
N GLY A 146 24.57 -15.32 -6.21
CA GLY A 146 24.85 -14.82 -7.56
C GLY A 146 23.57 -14.47 -8.33
N ASN A 147 23.34 -15.11 -9.47
CA ASN A 147 22.17 -14.84 -10.31
C ASN A 147 21.44 -16.13 -10.67
N LEU A 148 20.13 -16.15 -10.45
CA LEU A 148 19.22 -17.19 -10.93
C LEU A 148 18.31 -16.60 -12.00
N ASN A 149 18.49 -17.03 -13.25
CA ASN A 149 17.74 -16.55 -14.40
C ASN A 149 16.83 -17.65 -14.94
N PHE A 150 15.52 -17.46 -14.94
CA PHE A 150 14.61 -18.37 -15.63
C PHE A 150 14.70 -18.15 -17.13
N SER A 151 14.89 -19.24 -17.88
CA SER A 151 14.99 -19.21 -19.35
C SER A 151 13.71 -18.64 -19.96
N THR A 152 13.84 -17.61 -20.81
CA THR A 152 12.74 -17.09 -21.63
C THR A 152 12.59 -17.84 -22.96
N SER A 153 13.46 -18.82 -23.24
CA SER A 153 13.46 -19.59 -24.48
C SER A 153 12.65 -20.90 -24.40
N SER A 154 12.42 -21.39 -23.18
CA SER A 154 11.67 -22.60 -22.84
C SER A 154 10.66 -22.31 -21.74
N SER A 155 9.63 -23.15 -21.61
CA SER A 155 8.83 -23.13 -20.38
C SER A 155 9.62 -23.79 -19.26
N THR A 156 9.42 -23.31 -18.04
CA THR A 156 10.16 -23.76 -16.86
C THR A 156 9.24 -23.95 -15.66
N ARG A 157 9.53 -24.95 -14.85
CA ARG A 157 8.78 -25.23 -13.62
C ARG A 157 9.74 -25.73 -12.54
N MET A 158 9.73 -25.05 -11.39
CA MET A 158 10.54 -25.38 -10.22
C MET A 158 9.62 -25.69 -9.04
N VAL A 159 9.72 -26.90 -8.50
CA VAL A 159 9.05 -27.30 -7.26
C VAL A 159 10.07 -27.26 -6.12
N LEU A 160 9.79 -26.48 -5.08
CA LEU A 160 10.69 -26.35 -3.94
C LEU A 160 9.99 -25.97 -2.65
N ASP A 161 10.61 -26.21 -1.51
CA ASP A 161 10.13 -25.67 -0.23
C ASP A 161 10.42 -24.15 -0.15
N THR A 162 11.70 -23.76 -0.22
CA THR A 162 12.08 -22.36 0.03
C THR A 162 13.13 -21.85 -0.98
N LEU A 163 12.87 -20.67 -1.56
CA LEU A 163 13.82 -19.89 -2.37
C LEU A 163 14.27 -18.66 -1.58
N VAL A 164 15.58 -18.49 -1.44
CA VAL A 164 16.18 -17.33 -0.76
C VAL A 164 17.12 -16.58 -1.71
N VAL A 165 16.97 -15.27 -1.79
CA VAL A 165 17.89 -14.39 -2.54
C VAL A 165 18.67 -13.52 -1.56
N ASP A 166 20.00 -13.64 -1.56
CA ASP A 166 20.92 -12.79 -0.80
C ASP A 166 20.80 -11.32 -1.22
N PRO A 167 21.11 -10.33 -0.36
CA PRO A 167 21.13 -8.91 -0.73
C PRO A 167 21.93 -8.57 -2.00
N ARG A 168 22.95 -9.37 -2.36
CA ARG A 168 23.73 -9.22 -3.60
C ARG A 168 23.17 -10.03 -4.76
N GLY A 169 22.33 -11.01 -4.45
CA GLY A 169 21.76 -11.94 -5.39
C GLY A 169 20.75 -11.29 -6.33
N VAL A 170 20.52 -11.95 -7.46
CA VAL A 170 19.50 -11.55 -8.44
C VAL A 170 18.60 -12.73 -8.76
N LEU A 171 17.30 -12.55 -8.54
CA LEU A 171 16.26 -13.42 -9.11
C LEU A 171 15.67 -12.73 -10.34
N GLN A 172 15.77 -13.41 -11.50
CA GLN A 172 15.25 -12.87 -12.75
C GLN A 172 14.36 -13.87 -13.49
N ILE A 173 13.12 -13.45 -13.76
CA ILE A 173 12.19 -14.10 -14.68
C ILE A 173 11.82 -13.06 -15.74
N GLY A 174 12.55 -13.03 -16.85
CA GLY A 174 12.40 -11.96 -17.84
C GLY A 174 12.83 -10.57 -17.35
N THR A 175 12.75 -9.59 -18.22
CA THR A 175 13.05 -8.17 -17.94
C THR A 175 12.00 -7.29 -18.61
N LYS A 176 11.88 -6.01 -18.22
CA LYS A 176 10.98 -5.07 -18.91
C LYS A 176 11.19 -5.02 -20.43
N ALA A 177 12.44 -5.08 -20.90
CA ALA A 177 12.79 -5.06 -22.32
C ALA A 177 12.62 -6.43 -23.02
N ASN A 178 12.69 -7.53 -22.26
CA ASN A 178 12.53 -8.89 -22.77
C ASN A 178 11.73 -9.71 -21.74
N PRO A 179 10.40 -9.51 -21.65
CA PRO A 179 9.56 -10.24 -20.71
C PRO A 179 9.43 -11.71 -21.11
N MET A 180 8.90 -12.55 -20.23
CA MET A 180 8.58 -13.94 -20.54
C MET A 180 7.62 -13.99 -21.74
N PRO A 181 8.00 -14.63 -22.87
CA PRO A 181 7.15 -14.68 -24.05
C PRO A 181 5.81 -15.31 -23.71
N ALA A 182 4.75 -14.75 -24.27
CA ALA A 182 3.42 -15.10 -23.84
C ALA A 182 3.09 -16.60 -24.09
N ASN A 183 3.69 -17.26 -25.08
CA ASN A 183 3.55 -18.70 -25.35
C ASN A 183 4.48 -19.61 -24.51
N ARG A 184 5.18 -19.05 -23.52
CA ARG A 184 6.04 -19.75 -22.56
C ARG A 184 5.56 -19.43 -21.15
N SER A 185 5.91 -20.31 -20.21
CA SER A 185 5.57 -20.14 -18.80
C SER A 185 6.80 -20.29 -17.90
N ALA A 186 6.78 -19.59 -16.77
CA ALA A 186 7.71 -19.84 -15.66
C ALA A 186 6.92 -20.00 -14.36
N GLU A 187 7.07 -21.17 -13.74
CA GLU A 187 6.34 -21.51 -12.52
C GLU A 187 7.30 -21.82 -11.38
N ILE A 188 7.03 -21.20 -10.23
CA ILE A 188 7.61 -21.55 -8.94
C ILE A 188 6.47 -22.13 -8.10
N VAL A 189 6.56 -23.42 -7.79
CA VAL A 189 5.55 -24.14 -7.01
C VAL A 189 6.14 -24.40 -5.62
N ILE A 190 5.53 -23.80 -4.61
CA ILE A 190 5.89 -24.03 -3.21
C ILE A 190 5.32 -25.38 -2.80
N ALA A 191 6.22 -26.33 -2.53
CA ALA A 191 5.91 -27.72 -2.29
C ALA A 191 5.07 -27.90 -1.02
N ASP A 192 4.09 -28.81 -1.11
CA ASP A 192 3.41 -29.36 0.05
C ASP A 192 4.31 -30.43 0.70
N ASN A 193 4.77 -30.11 1.91
CA ASN A 193 5.73 -30.90 2.71
C ASN A 193 5.25 -30.97 4.19
N GLY A 194 3.94 -30.81 4.42
CA GLY A 194 3.36 -30.83 5.76
C GLY A 194 3.83 -29.68 6.66
N ASP A 195 3.90 -29.93 7.98
CA ASP A 195 4.24 -28.92 8.98
C ASP A 195 5.69 -28.43 8.91
N ILE A 196 5.89 -27.13 9.13
CA ILE A 196 7.23 -26.54 9.27
C ILE A 196 7.90 -27.06 10.55
N ASN A 197 9.14 -27.53 10.43
CA ASN A 197 9.93 -27.95 11.58
C ASN A 197 10.44 -26.73 12.37
N VAL A 198 9.72 -26.38 13.44
CA VAL A 198 10.04 -25.23 14.30
C VAL A 198 11.38 -25.33 15.05
N GLN A 199 12.00 -26.51 15.13
CA GLN A 199 13.36 -26.61 15.68
C GLN A 199 14.40 -26.08 14.68
N HIS A 200 14.12 -26.21 13.38
CA HIS A 200 14.99 -25.74 12.32
C HIS A 200 14.64 -24.31 11.88
N ASP A 201 13.35 -23.98 11.86
CA ASP A 201 12.83 -22.65 11.54
C ASP A 201 11.96 -22.12 12.70
N PRO A 202 12.59 -21.64 13.79
CA PRO A 202 11.86 -21.13 14.96
C PRO A 202 11.10 -19.83 14.69
N MET A 203 11.35 -19.19 13.55
CA MET A 203 10.70 -17.94 13.14
C MET A 203 9.59 -18.16 12.11
N LEU A 204 9.38 -19.40 11.66
CA LEU A 204 8.41 -19.77 10.62
C LEU A 204 8.58 -18.94 9.33
N LEU A 205 9.82 -18.62 8.95
CA LEU A 205 10.11 -17.88 7.72
C LEU A 205 9.97 -18.79 6.50
N SER A 206 10.46 -20.03 6.53
CA SER A 206 10.10 -21.05 5.52
C SER A 206 8.61 -21.35 5.61
N ARG A 207 7.90 -21.73 4.56
CA ARG A 207 8.30 -21.97 3.17
C ARG A 207 7.85 -20.85 2.23
N GLY A 208 8.50 -20.69 1.07
CA GLY A 208 8.12 -19.63 0.12
C GLY A 208 9.30 -19.01 -0.63
N VAL A 209 9.07 -17.81 -1.17
CA VAL A 209 10.09 -16.99 -1.83
C VAL A 209 10.43 -15.80 -0.94
N VAL A 210 11.67 -15.73 -0.47
CA VAL A 210 12.19 -14.66 0.38
C VAL A 210 13.37 -13.99 -0.31
N ALA A 211 13.19 -12.79 -0.83
CA ALA A 211 14.19 -12.12 -1.65
C ALA A 211 14.69 -10.82 -1.02
N HIS A 212 15.94 -10.79 -0.56
CA HIS A 212 16.61 -9.57 -0.10
C HIS A 212 17.31 -8.80 -1.22
N GLY A 213 17.66 -9.51 -2.29
CA GLY A 213 18.44 -8.96 -3.40
C GLY A 213 17.59 -8.24 -4.45
N THR A 214 18.18 -8.11 -5.64
CA THR A 214 17.46 -7.57 -6.79
C THR A 214 16.46 -8.60 -7.31
N THR A 215 15.22 -8.21 -7.49
CA THR A 215 14.19 -9.09 -8.05
C THR A 215 13.57 -8.47 -9.29
N ARG A 216 13.58 -9.22 -10.39
CA ARG A 216 12.95 -8.83 -11.66
C ARG A 216 12.05 -9.96 -12.12
N ILE A 217 10.75 -9.76 -12.12
CA ILE A 217 9.78 -10.74 -12.59
C ILE A 217 8.92 -10.02 -13.63
N HIS A 218 8.97 -10.45 -14.88
CA HIS A 218 8.28 -9.80 -15.99
C HIS A 218 7.60 -10.84 -16.86
N GLY A 219 6.30 -11.03 -16.61
CA GLY A 219 5.42 -11.81 -17.46
C GLY A 219 5.03 -11.07 -18.74
N ALA A 220 4.25 -11.74 -19.58
CA ALA A 220 3.68 -11.13 -20.76
C ALA A 220 2.63 -10.08 -20.37
N VAL A 221 2.70 -8.91 -20.99
CA VAL A 221 1.73 -7.82 -20.80
C VAL A 221 0.30 -8.33 -21.00
N LYS A 222 -0.57 -8.00 -20.05
CA LYS A 222 -1.99 -8.38 -20.06
C LYS A 222 -2.82 -7.29 -19.41
N THR A 223 -3.97 -6.95 -20.00
CA THR A 223 -4.97 -6.09 -19.34
C THR A 223 -5.47 -6.79 -18.08
N THR A 224 -5.33 -6.16 -16.91
CA THR A 224 -5.69 -6.81 -15.65
C THR A 224 -7.19 -6.87 -15.44
N HIS A 225 -7.90 -5.76 -15.66
CA HIS A 225 -9.35 -5.71 -15.52
C HIS A 225 -9.97 -4.71 -16.51
N LEU A 226 -11.24 -4.92 -16.84
CA LEU A 226 -12.05 -4.05 -17.69
C LEU A 226 -13.47 -3.99 -17.18
N LYS A 227 -14.15 -2.89 -17.47
CA LYS A 227 -15.62 -2.80 -17.33
C LYS A 227 -16.30 -3.61 -18.44
N VAL A 228 -17.49 -4.12 -18.12
CA VAL A 228 -18.41 -4.66 -19.14
C VAL A 228 -19.13 -3.53 -19.86
N ALA A 229 -19.42 -3.71 -21.15
CA ALA A 229 -20.19 -2.76 -21.95
C ALA A 229 -21.71 -2.80 -21.63
N SER A 230 -22.19 -3.91 -21.07
CA SER A 230 -23.58 -4.12 -20.67
C SER A 230 -23.65 -5.07 -19.49
N ASP A 231 -24.64 -4.89 -18.61
CA ASP A 231 -24.87 -5.73 -17.42
C ASP A 231 -24.98 -7.22 -17.81
N PRO A 232 -24.06 -8.08 -17.31
CA PRO A 232 -24.14 -9.52 -17.46
C PRO A 232 -25.31 -10.06 -16.65
N LEU A 233 -26.11 -10.93 -17.24
CA LEU A 233 -27.31 -11.49 -16.62
C LEU A 233 -27.16 -12.99 -16.39
N ALA A 234 -27.84 -13.49 -15.37
CA ALA A 234 -27.90 -14.92 -15.07
C ALA A 234 -28.38 -15.71 -16.29
N GLY A 235 -27.75 -16.87 -16.53
CA GLY A 235 -28.01 -17.71 -17.68
C GLY A 235 -27.23 -17.34 -18.95
N GLN A 236 -26.59 -16.17 -19.00
CA GLN A 236 -25.71 -15.81 -20.12
C GLN A 236 -24.37 -16.54 -20.03
N THR A 237 -23.81 -16.91 -21.20
CA THR A 237 -22.47 -17.50 -21.33
C THR A 237 -21.50 -16.57 -22.07
N SER A 238 -21.88 -15.29 -22.22
CA SER A 238 -21.10 -14.32 -22.98
C SER A 238 -21.01 -12.99 -22.25
N LEU A 239 -19.82 -12.40 -22.24
CA LEU A 239 -19.56 -11.05 -21.76
C LEU A 239 -19.17 -10.16 -22.95
N THR A 240 -19.63 -8.91 -22.95
CA THR A 240 -19.10 -7.87 -23.84
C THR A 240 -18.35 -6.87 -22.99
N LEU A 241 -17.06 -6.68 -23.26
CA LEU A 241 -16.19 -5.73 -22.56
C LEU A 241 -16.25 -4.35 -23.24
N THR A 242 -15.93 -3.28 -22.51
CA THR A 242 -15.88 -1.91 -23.07
C THR A 242 -14.90 -1.77 -24.22
N GLU A 243 -13.81 -2.55 -24.18
CA GLU A 243 -12.80 -2.63 -25.22
C GLU A 243 -12.23 -4.04 -25.38
N SER A 244 -11.41 -4.25 -26.40
CA SER A 244 -10.76 -5.56 -26.61
C SER A 244 -9.59 -5.72 -25.63
N PRO A 245 -9.57 -6.79 -24.81
CA PRO A 245 -8.53 -6.96 -23.81
C PRO A 245 -7.19 -7.32 -24.46
N ILE A 246 -6.10 -6.79 -23.92
CA ILE A 246 -4.74 -7.13 -24.34
C ILE A 246 -4.31 -8.41 -23.62
N GLY A 247 -3.82 -9.39 -24.39
CA GLY A 247 -3.16 -10.58 -23.86
C GLY A 247 -4.08 -11.67 -23.27
N TRP A 248 -5.40 -11.45 -23.21
CA TRP A 248 -6.36 -12.48 -22.76
C TRP A 248 -6.44 -13.66 -23.72
N ARG A 249 -6.66 -14.86 -23.17
CA ARG A 249 -6.63 -16.13 -23.92
C ARG A 249 -7.68 -17.12 -23.47
N ILE A 250 -8.01 -18.05 -24.36
CA ILE A 250 -8.78 -19.26 -24.01
C ILE A 250 -8.06 -19.98 -22.87
N GLY A 251 -8.82 -20.36 -21.85
CA GLY A 251 -8.31 -20.98 -20.62
C GLY A 251 -7.96 -19.99 -19.50
N ASP A 252 -7.94 -18.67 -19.76
CA ASP A 252 -7.72 -17.70 -18.68
C ASP A 252 -8.86 -17.72 -17.66
N LYS A 253 -8.50 -17.59 -16.38
CA LYS A 253 -9.39 -17.45 -15.24
C LYS A 253 -9.82 -15.99 -15.10
N LEU A 254 -11.13 -15.76 -15.15
CA LEU A 254 -11.77 -14.46 -14.96
C LEU A 254 -12.57 -14.44 -13.65
N VAL A 255 -12.66 -13.27 -13.04
CA VAL A 255 -13.61 -12.98 -11.97
C VAL A 255 -14.51 -11.85 -12.43
N ILE A 256 -15.81 -12.11 -12.46
CA ILE A 256 -16.85 -11.10 -12.67
C ILE A 256 -17.27 -10.62 -11.28
N ALA A 257 -17.09 -9.32 -11.00
CA ALA A 257 -17.42 -8.76 -9.69
C ALA A 257 -18.94 -8.73 -9.45
N GLY A 258 -19.37 -9.12 -8.26
CA GLY A 258 -20.75 -9.04 -7.81
C GLY A 258 -21.21 -7.59 -7.68
N THR A 259 -22.46 -7.31 -8.02
CA THR A 259 -23.04 -5.95 -7.95
C THR A 259 -23.93 -5.73 -6.73
N TYR A 260 -24.16 -6.78 -5.94
CA TYR A 260 -24.78 -6.69 -4.63
C TYR A 260 -23.96 -7.45 -3.59
N TYR A 261 -23.84 -6.83 -2.42
CA TYR A 261 -23.22 -7.46 -1.27
C TYR A 261 -24.28 -7.80 -0.24
N LEU A 262 -24.29 -9.08 0.14
CA LEU A 262 -25.21 -9.58 1.15
C LEU A 262 -24.50 -9.65 2.50
N GLY A 263 -23.25 -10.09 2.55
CA GLY A 263 -22.44 -10.01 3.76
C GLY A 263 -23.07 -10.69 4.97
N TRP A 264 -22.74 -10.21 6.18
CA TRP A 264 -23.30 -10.71 7.43
C TRP A 264 -24.72 -10.18 7.66
N LYS A 265 -25.70 -11.08 7.77
CA LYS A 265 -27.11 -10.73 8.03
C LYS A 265 -27.73 -11.59 9.12
N TRP A 266 -28.73 -11.03 9.81
CA TRP A 266 -29.62 -11.81 10.66
C TRP A 266 -30.47 -12.76 9.82
N ASP A 267 -30.35 -14.06 10.08
CA ASP A 267 -31.21 -15.08 9.50
C ASP A 267 -32.33 -15.45 10.48
N ASN A 268 -33.58 -15.21 10.06
CA ASN A 268 -34.77 -15.50 10.85
C ASN A 268 -35.02 -17.00 11.06
N ASP A 269 -34.56 -17.85 10.15
CA ASP A 269 -34.79 -19.30 10.22
C ASP A 269 -33.97 -19.92 11.35
N ILE A 270 -32.73 -19.45 11.51
CA ILE A 270 -31.80 -19.93 12.56
C ILE A 270 -31.69 -18.98 13.75
N ARG A 271 -32.29 -17.79 13.68
CA ARG A 271 -32.22 -16.71 14.69
C ARG A 271 -30.79 -16.38 15.10
N ALA A 272 -29.92 -16.26 14.11
CA ALA A 272 -28.52 -15.92 14.30
C ALA A 272 -28.01 -15.08 13.13
N VAL A 273 -26.94 -14.32 13.37
CA VAL A 273 -26.21 -13.66 12.28
C VAL A 273 -25.39 -14.71 11.54
N ARG A 274 -25.52 -14.76 10.21
CA ARG A 274 -24.67 -15.58 9.34
C ARG A 274 -24.25 -14.82 8.11
N TYR A 275 -23.17 -15.29 7.49
CA TYR A 275 -22.65 -14.75 6.25
C TYR A 275 -23.43 -15.28 5.03
N PHE A 276 -23.86 -14.39 4.16
CA PHE A 276 -24.57 -14.69 2.91
C PHE A 276 -23.69 -14.54 1.67
N GLY A 277 -22.42 -14.17 1.84
CA GLY A 277 -21.45 -14.09 0.76
C GLY A 277 -21.63 -12.90 -0.18
N THR A 278 -20.96 -13.03 -1.30
CA THR A 278 -20.95 -12.11 -2.44
C THR A 278 -21.58 -12.77 -3.66
N GLN A 279 -21.72 -12.04 -4.75
CA GLN A 279 -22.20 -12.54 -6.04
C GLN A 279 -21.08 -12.64 -7.08
N ASP A 280 -19.81 -12.66 -6.65
CA ASP A 280 -18.68 -12.77 -7.56
C ASP A 280 -18.65 -14.15 -8.23
N GLU A 281 -18.29 -14.18 -9.51
CA GLU A 281 -18.29 -15.41 -10.30
C GLU A 281 -16.92 -15.66 -10.94
N VAL A 282 -16.29 -16.78 -10.59
CA VAL A 282 -15.08 -17.27 -11.26
C VAL A 282 -15.47 -18.03 -12.52
N ARG A 283 -14.90 -17.67 -13.66
CA ARG A 283 -15.17 -18.29 -14.96
C ARG A 283 -13.90 -18.50 -15.77
N THR A 284 -13.97 -19.41 -16.74
CA THR A 284 -12.87 -19.66 -17.67
C THR A 284 -13.26 -19.20 -19.06
N ILE A 285 -12.33 -18.58 -19.78
CA ILE A 285 -12.56 -18.19 -21.17
C ILE A 285 -12.62 -19.43 -22.07
N GLU A 286 -13.73 -19.64 -22.76
CA GLU A 286 -13.88 -20.65 -23.80
C GLU A 286 -13.54 -20.11 -25.20
N SER A 287 -13.92 -18.86 -25.50
CA SER A 287 -13.62 -18.23 -26.78
C SER A 287 -13.51 -16.69 -26.67
N ILE A 288 -12.75 -16.07 -27.58
CA ILE A 288 -12.57 -14.62 -27.66
C ILE A 288 -12.77 -14.15 -29.10
N ALA A 289 -13.60 -13.12 -29.29
CA ALA A 289 -13.80 -12.43 -30.56
C ALA A 289 -13.86 -10.91 -30.32
N GLY A 290 -12.72 -10.22 -30.49
CA GLY A 290 -12.61 -8.79 -30.15
C GLY A 290 -12.85 -8.56 -28.66
N ASN A 291 -13.86 -7.75 -28.33
CA ASN A 291 -14.29 -7.48 -26.95
C ASN A 291 -15.39 -8.43 -26.44
N SER A 292 -15.77 -9.44 -27.22
CA SER A 292 -16.74 -10.47 -26.82
C SER A 292 -16.02 -11.71 -26.29
N ILE A 293 -16.38 -12.14 -25.08
CA ILE A 293 -15.82 -13.30 -24.39
C ILE A 293 -16.92 -14.34 -24.20
N THR A 294 -16.66 -15.60 -24.56
CA THR A 294 -17.51 -16.74 -24.20
C THR A 294 -16.95 -17.44 -22.97
N LEU A 295 -17.81 -17.76 -22.01
CA LEU A 295 -17.49 -18.38 -20.74
C LEU A 295 -17.76 -19.89 -20.80
N ASP A 296 -17.02 -20.65 -20.02
CA ASP A 296 -17.15 -22.10 -19.84
C ASP A 296 -18.53 -22.54 -19.30
N SER A 297 -19.21 -21.67 -18.56
CA SER A 297 -20.53 -21.94 -17.99
C SER A 297 -21.37 -20.68 -17.85
N ALA A 298 -22.69 -20.87 -17.78
CA ALA A 298 -23.63 -19.75 -17.61
C ALA A 298 -23.43 -19.05 -16.27
N LEU A 299 -23.63 -17.73 -16.25
CA LEU A 299 -23.64 -16.93 -15.02
C LEU A 299 -24.79 -17.37 -14.10
N ALA A 300 -24.53 -17.40 -12.81
CA ALA A 300 -25.51 -17.73 -11.78
C ALA A 300 -26.27 -16.49 -11.30
N PHE A 301 -25.68 -15.30 -11.39
CA PHE A 301 -26.23 -14.07 -10.87
C PHE A 301 -26.43 -12.99 -11.94
N ASP A 302 -27.36 -12.09 -11.67
CA ASP A 302 -27.52 -10.85 -12.41
C ASP A 302 -26.54 -9.81 -11.86
N HIS A 303 -25.61 -9.36 -12.69
CA HIS A 303 -24.64 -8.32 -12.35
C HIS A 303 -25.18 -6.95 -12.77
N THR A 304 -26.38 -6.61 -12.29
CA THR A 304 -27.09 -5.39 -12.66
C THR A 304 -26.54 -4.15 -11.95
N SER A 305 -26.51 -3.05 -12.68
CA SER A 305 -26.10 -1.73 -12.24
C SER A 305 -27.33 -0.86 -11.91
N PRO A 306 -27.23 0.08 -10.95
CA PRO A 306 -28.34 0.96 -10.60
C PRO A 306 -28.52 2.10 -11.62
N ARG A 307 -27.53 2.35 -12.49
CA ARG A 307 -27.51 3.42 -13.49
C ARG A 307 -26.79 2.96 -14.76
N ALA A 308 -27.17 3.49 -15.92
CA ALA A 308 -26.73 2.99 -17.22
C ALA A 308 -25.22 3.15 -17.49
N ASP A 309 -24.61 4.22 -16.98
CA ASP A 309 -23.18 4.54 -17.05
C ASP A 309 -22.32 3.74 -16.05
N LEU A 310 -22.92 3.16 -15.02
CA LEU A 310 -22.23 2.30 -14.06
C LEU A 310 -22.23 0.86 -14.55
N LYS A 311 -21.10 0.16 -14.41
CA LYS A 311 -20.97 -1.22 -14.90
C LYS A 311 -20.08 -2.01 -13.94
N THR A 312 -20.31 -3.32 -13.85
CA THR A 312 -19.41 -4.21 -13.11
C THR A 312 -18.06 -4.34 -13.83
N SER A 313 -17.03 -4.72 -13.08
CA SER A 313 -15.69 -5.00 -13.58
C SER A 313 -15.45 -6.50 -13.71
N VAL A 314 -14.63 -6.89 -14.68
CA VAL A 314 -14.14 -8.25 -14.89
C VAL A 314 -12.62 -8.22 -14.84
N ALA A 315 -12.03 -8.98 -13.92
CA ALA A 315 -10.59 -9.08 -13.75
C ALA A 315 -10.06 -10.45 -14.21
N ASN A 316 -8.89 -10.46 -14.84
CA ASN A 316 -8.20 -11.67 -15.30
C ASN A 316 -7.08 -12.03 -14.32
N PHE A 317 -7.11 -13.25 -13.80
CA PHE A 317 -6.18 -13.74 -12.77
C PHE A 317 -5.11 -14.70 -13.31
N THR A 318 -5.11 -15.00 -14.60
CA THR A 318 -4.10 -15.89 -15.19
C THR A 318 -2.90 -15.10 -15.69
N ARG A 319 -1.69 -15.50 -15.30
CA ARG A 319 -0.43 -15.00 -15.89
C ARG A 319 0.45 -16.15 -16.33
N ASN A 320 1.38 -15.88 -17.25
CA ASN A 320 2.32 -16.89 -17.71
C ASN A 320 3.55 -17.04 -16.80
N VAL A 321 3.71 -16.13 -15.83
CA VAL A 321 4.65 -16.29 -14.73
C VAL A 321 3.84 -16.45 -13.45
N ALA A 322 4.07 -17.52 -12.70
CA ALA A 322 3.27 -17.82 -11.52
C ALA A 322 4.12 -18.32 -10.34
N ILE A 323 3.74 -17.88 -9.14
CA ILE A 323 4.19 -18.44 -7.87
C ILE A 323 2.93 -18.97 -7.17
N ARG A 324 2.94 -20.24 -6.75
CA ARG A 324 1.73 -20.88 -6.20
C ARG A 324 2.03 -21.89 -5.11
N THR A 325 1.07 -22.15 -4.23
CA THR A 325 1.12 -23.27 -3.30
C THR A 325 0.65 -24.56 -3.98
N GLU A 326 1.40 -25.65 -3.83
CA GLU A 326 0.97 -26.97 -4.29
C GLU A 326 -0.23 -27.48 -3.49
N ASN A 327 -1.21 -28.12 -4.16
CA ASN A 327 -2.39 -28.70 -3.51
C ASN A 327 -3.17 -27.72 -2.61
N ALA A 328 -3.19 -26.44 -2.99
CA ALA A 328 -3.76 -25.33 -2.23
C ALA A 328 -5.17 -25.55 -1.65
N ASP A 329 -6.01 -26.31 -2.36
CA ASP A 329 -7.39 -26.64 -1.97
C ASP A 329 -7.47 -27.62 -0.79
N SER A 330 -6.39 -28.35 -0.50
CA SER A 330 -6.36 -29.41 0.52
C SER A 330 -5.35 -29.18 1.64
N VAL A 331 -4.34 -28.33 1.42
CA VAL A 331 -3.34 -28.01 2.46
C VAL A 331 -3.93 -27.10 3.53
N ALA A 332 -3.50 -27.30 4.78
CA ALA A 332 -3.86 -26.39 5.86
C ALA A 332 -3.23 -25.01 5.64
N VAL A 333 -3.91 -23.95 6.07
CA VAL A 333 -3.45 -22.55 5.87
C VAL A 333 -2.00 -22.34 6.35
N HIS A 334 -1.63 -22.87 7.52
CA HIS A 334 -0.29 -22.69 8.09
C HIS A 334 0.83 -23.40 7.29
N GLN A 335 0.48 -24.29 6.35
CA GLN A 335 1.43 -25.01 5.50
C GLN A 335 1.63 -24.34 4.13
N ARG A 336 0.87 -23.28 3.80
CA ARG A 336 0.98 -22.59 2.52
C ARG A 336 2.29 -21.83 2.36
N GLY A 337 2.69 -21.62 1.09
CA GLY A 337 3.80 -20.75 0.73
C GLY A 337 3.47 -19.27 0.92
N HIS A 338 4.49 -18.43 1.01
CA HIS A 338 4.34 -16.97 1.03
C HIS A 338 5.43 -16.32 0.17
N VAL A 339 5.27 -15.03 -0.17
CA VAL A 339 6.28 -14.27 -0.90
C VAL A 339 6.60 -12.98 -0.16
N MET A 340 7.89 -12.72 0.02
CA MET A 340 8.40 -11.54 0.69
C MET A 340 9.61 -10.96 -0.04
N PHE A 341 9.48 -9.71 -0.50
CA PHE A 341 10.59 -8.93 -1.05
C PHE A 341 11.08 -7.99 0.05
N MET A 342 12.28 -8.26 0.55
CA MET A 342 12.79 -7.68 1.79
C MET A 342 13.87 -6.63 1.50
N HIS A 343 13.80 -5.50 2.20
CA HIS A 343 14.95 -4.62 2.47
C HIS A 343 15.66 -4.00 1.24
N SER A 344 15.05 -4.13 0.06
CA SER A 344 15.60 -3.69 -1.20
C SER A 344 14.49 -3.06 -2.03
N ASN A 345 14.70 -1.81 -2.44
CA ASN A 345 13.84 -1.13 -3.40
C ASN A 345 14.12 -1.57 -4.85
N LYS A 346 15.09 -2.47 -5.08
CA LYS A 346 15.42 -3.01 -6.42
C LYS A 346 14.50 -4.18 -6.79
N VAL A 347 13.20 -3.96 -6.68
CA VAL A 347 12.16 -4.95 -6.91
C VAL A 347 11.22 -4.42 -8.00
N ASP A 348 11.12 -5.15 -9.10
CA ASP A 348 10.22 -4.87 -10.21
C ASP A 348 9.50 -6.15 -10.62
N VAL A 349 8.22 -6.24 -10.27
CA VAL A 349 7.36 -7.41 -10.48
C VAL A 349 6.18 -7.01 -11.35
N ARG A 350 6.13 -7.53 -12.58
CA ARG A 350 5.12 -7.21 -13.58
C ARG A 350 4.47 -8.45 -14.14
N TYR A 351 3.14 -8.43 -14.23
CA TYR A 351 2.31 -9.45 -14.86
C TYR A 351 2.59 -10.87 -14.35
N ALA A 352 2.73 -11.02 -13.03
CA ALA A 352 2.88 -12.31 -12.35
C ALA A 352 1.63 -12.70 -11.55
N GLU A 353 1.37 -13.99 -11.47
CA GLU A 353 0.28 -14.61 -10.72
C GLU A 353 0.80 -15.13 -9.37
N PHE A 354 0.06 -14.86 -8.31
CA PHE A 354 0.29 -15.30 -6.94
C PHE A 354 -0.97 -16.07 -6.52
N ASP A 355 -0.92 -17.41 -6.62
CA ASP A 355 -2.10 -18.27 -6.54
C ASP A 355 -2.08 -19.09 -5.24
N GLU A 356 -3.08 -18.83 -4.40
CA GLU A 356 -3.32 -19.46 -3.10
C GLU A 356 -2.08 -19.42 -2.18
N LEU A 357 -1.48 -18.24 -2.09
CA LEU A 357 -0.33 -17.96 -1.24
C LEU A 357 -0.75 -17.23 0.05
N GLY A 358 0.21 -17.07 0.94
CA GLY A 358 0.03 -16.54 2.28
C GLY A 358 -0.40 -17.61 3.27
N ARG A 359 0.05 -17.45 4.51
CA ARG A 359 -0.31 -18.32 5.65
C ARG A 359 -0.55 -17.56 6.96
N THR A 360 -0.35 -16.24 7.00
CA THR A 360 -0.88 -15.41 8.08
C THR A 360 -2.40 -15.35 7.91
N ASP A 361 -3.13 -15.99 8.82
CA ASP A 361 -4.58 -16.05 8.81
C ASP A 361 -5.17 -14.82 9.51
N LYS A 362 -5.78 -13.92 8.76
CA LYS A 362 -6.39 -12.70 9.30
C LYS A 362 -7.80 -12.92 9.86
N SER A 363 -8.35 -14.12 9.77
CA SER A 363 -9.63 -14.48 10.42
C SER A 363 -9.50 -14.62 11.93
N VAL A 364 -8.31 -14.96 12.41
CA VAL A 364 -7.95 -15.03 13.82
C VAL A 364 -6.83 -14.04 14.13
N PRO A 365 -6.60 -13.67 15.41
CA PRO A 365 -5.51 -12.77 15.76
C PRO A 365 -4.17 -13.30 15.26
N SER A 366 -3.40 -12.42 14.61
CA SER A 366 -2.03 -12.70 14.18
C SER A 366 -1.06 -11.96 15.08
N LEU A 367 0.04 -12.61 15.43
CA LEU A 367 0.99 -12.11 16.43
C LEU A 367 2.37 -11.89 15.81
N ASP A 368 3.06 -10.86 16.30
CA ASP A 368 4.51 -10.77 16.15
C ASP A 368 5.16 -12.00 16.79
N ILE A 369 6.19 -12.56 16.13
CA ILE A 369 6.85 -13.79 16.58
C ILE A 369 7.42 -13.66 17.99
N SER A 370 7.88 -12.46 18.39
CA SER A 370 8.41 -12.20 19.73
C SER A 370 7.38 -12.37 20.84
N ASN A 371 6.09 -12.33 20.50
CA ASN A 371 4.96 -12.52 21.40
C ASN A 371 4.42 -13.97 21.40
N VAL A 372 5.05 -14.89 20.66
CA VAL A 372 4.64 -16.29 20.57
C VAL A 372 5.61 -17.16 21.37
N SER A 373 5.12 -17.81 22.43
CA SER A 373 5.92 -18.77 23.21
C SER A 373 5.04 -19.85 23.88
N PRO A 374 5.26 -21.15 23.60
CA PRO A 374 6.20 -21.70 22.62
C PRO A 374 5.71 -21.50 21.18
N VAL A 375 6.63 -21.43 20.21
CA VAL A 375 6.29 -21.44 18.78
C VAL A 375 5.94 -22.88 18.35
N SER A 376 4.86 -23.02 17.60
CA SER A 376 4.40 -24.26 16.98
C SER A 376 4.22 -24.05 15.47
N ALA A 377 4.20 -25.14 14.70
CA ALA A 377 4.05 -25.07 13.23
C ALA A 377 2.76 -24.35 12.78
N ASN A 378 1.73 -24.35 13.61
CA ASN A 378 0.45 -23.68 13.37
C ASN A 378 0.29 -22.34 14.13
N SER A 379 1.38 -21.77 14.64
CA SER A 379 1.36 -20.43 15.24
C SER A 379 1.04 -19.38 14.16
N ASN A 380 0.05 -18.52 14.39
CA ASN A 380 -0.38 -17.52 13.42
C ASN A 380 0.51 -16.25 13.48
N VAL A 381 1.67 -16.34 12.83
CA VAL A 381 2.68 -15.27 12.83
C VAL A 381 2.40 -14.26 11.71
N GLN A 382 2.59 -12.98 11.99
CA GLN A 382 2.45 -11.89 11.02
C GLN A 382 3.48 -11.96 9.87
N GLY A 383 3.17 -11.31 8.74
CA GLY A 383 4.12 -11.08 7.65
C GLY A 383 4.20 -12.18 6.58
N ARG A 384 3.46 -13.29 6.70
CA ARG A 384 3.46 -14.39 5.72
C ARG A 384 2.30 -14.24 4.73
N TYR A 385 2.40 -13.24 3.84
CA TYR A 385 1.35 -12.85 2.90
C TYR A 385 1.61 -13.33 1.46
N SER A 386 0.63 -13.16 0.58
CA SER A 386 0.74 -13.59 -0.83
C SER A 386 1.75 -12.77 -1.61
N PHE A 387 1.72 -11.45 -1.42
CA PHE A 387 2.67 -10.50 -1.99
C PHE A 387 3.03 -9.48 -0.91
N HIS A 388 4.31 -9.37 -0.57
CA HIS A 388 4.74 -8.51 0.55
C HIS A 388 6.01 -7.74 0.18
N PHE A 389 5.87 -6.43 -0.01
CA PHE A 389 7.00 -5.49 0.06
C PHE A 389 7.29 -5.20 1.52
N HIS A 390 8.35 -5.83 2.02
CA HIS A 390 8.71 -5.78 3.42
C HIS A 390 9.94 -4.89 3.63
N ARG A 391 9.69 -3.67 4.09
CA ARG A 391 10.70 -2.66 4.40
C ARG A 391 11.68 -2.40 3.26
N THR A 392 11.17 -2.26 2.05
CA THR A 392 12.01 -1.97 0.87
C THR A 392 12.62 -0.57 0.90
N GLY A 393 12.24 0.24 1.90
CA GLY A 393 12.83 1.54 2.24
C GLY A 393 11.91 2.69 1.86
N THR A 394 11.82 3.68 2.74
CA THR A 394 11.03 4.91 2.55
C THR A 394 11.88 6.12 2.17
N ALA A 395 13.21 5.97 2.17
CA ALA A 395 14.14 7.09 2.02
C ALA A 395 14.31 7.60 0.59
N ASP A 396 14.30 6.70 -0.41
CA ASP A 396 14.51 7.05 -1.82
C ASP A 396 13.18 7.20 -2.55
N GLN A 397 12.67 8.43 -2.59
CA GLN A 397 11.41 8.76 -3.28
C GLN A 397 11.52 8.72 -4.82
N ARG A 398 12.74 8.57 -5.38
CA ARG A 398 12.96 8.49 -6.83
C ARG A 398 12.96 7.05 -7.35
N GLN A 399 13.10 6.06 -6.47
CA GLN A 399 13.19 4.64 -6.82
C GLN A 399 12.21 3.80 -6.01
N PRO A 400 10.93 3.78 -6.39
CA PRO A 400 9.93 2.91 -5.76
C PRO A 400 10.19 1.44 -6.06
N ALA A 401 9.81 0.57 -5.13
CA ALA A 401 9.53 -0.83 -5.47
C ALA A 401 8.27 -0.90 -6.35
N VAL A 402 8.26 -1.77 -7.36
CA VAL A 402 7.24 -1.73 -8.44
C VAL A 402 6.46 -3.04 -8.49
N ALA A 403 5.12 -2.94 -8.45
CA ALA A 403 4.21 -4.02 -8.82
C ALA A 403 3.21 -3.55 -9.89
N VAL A 404 3.28 -4.15 -11.09
CA VAL A 404 2.43 -3.76 -12.23
C VAL A 404 1.66 -4.96 -12.80
N GLY A 405 0.34 -4.88 -12.96
CA GLY A 405 -0.39 -5.88 -13.74
C GLY A 405 -0.49 -7.27 -13.10
N ASN A 406 -0.14 -7.41 -11.81
CA ASN A 406 -0.08 -8.70 -11.11
C ASN A 406 -1.47 -9.18 -10.68
N ALA A 407 -1.57 -10.45 -10.32
CA ALA A 407 -2.81 -11.08 -9.87
C ALA A 407 -2.57 -11.90 -8.60
N VAL A 408 -3.24 -11.55 -7.50
CA VAL A 408 -3.32 -12.36 -6.28
C VAL A 408 -4.67 -13.07 -6.27
N PHE A 409 -4.67 -14.40 -6.29
CA PHE A 409 -5.88 -15.22 -6.27
C PHE A 409 -5.90 -16.10 -5.03
N GLY A 410 -6.73 -15.75 -4.05
CA GLY A 410 -6.85 -16.48 -2.79
C GLY A 410 -5.74 -16.12 -1.79
N SER A 411 -6.12 -15.57 -0.64
CA SER A 411 -5.20 -15.40 0.49
C SER A 411 -5.93 -15.53 1.83
N PRO A 412 -5.40 -16.30 2.79
CA PRO A 412 -5.96 -16.36 4.16
C PRO A 412 -5.70 -15.08 4.95
N GLY A 413 -4.90 -14.17 4.42
CA GLY A 413 -4.63 -12.85 4.96
C GLY A 413 -4.66 -11.80 3.86
N TRP A 414 -3.81 -10.79 4.02
CA TRP A 414 -3.73 -9.69 3.06
C TRP A 414 -3.24 -10.16 1.68
N GLY A 415 -3.81 -9.54 0.64
CA GLY A 415 -3.42 -9.80 -0.75
C GLY A 415 -2.06 -9.17 -1.07
N TYR A 416 -2.03 -7.84 -1.16
CA TYR A 416 -0.81 -7.04 -1.35
C TYR A 416 -0.49 -6.27 -0.07
N THR A 417 0.72 -6.49 0.45
CA THR A 417 1.23 -5.80 1.64
C THR A 417 2.34 -4.83 1.26
N HIS A 418 2.12 -3.56 1.59
CA HIS A 418 3.04 -2.44 1.50
C HIS A 418 3.46 -2.08 2.92
N HIS A 419 4.65 -2.50 3.32
CA HIS A 419 5.14 -2.31 4.70
C HIS A 419 6.43 -1.51 4.66
N ASP A 420 6.44 -0.32 5.27
CA ASP A 420 7.62 0.53 5.49
C ASP A 420 8.45 0.71 4.20
N SER A 421 7.75 1.10 3.13
CA SER A 421 8.30 1.14 1.78
C SER A 421 7.82 2.38 1.01
N HIS A 422 8.63 2.82 0.06
CA HIS A 422 8.20 3.63 -1.07
C HIS A 422 7.89 2.69 -2.24
N ALA A 423 6.62 2.55 -2.63
CA ALA A 423 6.23 1.56 -3.64
C ALA A 423 5.05 2.00 -4.50
N ASP A 424 5.05 1.54 -5.75
CA ASP A 424 3.99 1.75 -6.70
C ASP A 424 3.26 0.44 -7.00
N PHE A 425 1.93 0.47 -6.83
CA PHE A 425 1.02 -0.57 -7.29
C PHE A 425 0.18 -0.02 -8.43
N HIS A 426 0.39 -0.55 -9.63
CA HIS A 426 -0.35 -0.14 -10.82
C HIS A 426 -1.05 -1.33 -11.48
N ASP A 427 -2.36 -1.21 -11.76
CA ASP A 427 -3.13 -2.22 -12.50
C ASP A 427 -3.04 -3.65 -11.91
N ASN A 428 -2.98 -3.81 -10.58
CA ASN A 428 -2.96 -5.13 -9.96
C ASN A 428 -4.38 -5.59 -9.58
N ALA A 429 -4.60 -6.90 -9.56
CA ALA A 429 -5.85 -7.51 -9.11
C ALA A 429 -5.66 -8.37 -7.87
N SER A 430 -6.59 -8.27 -6.92
CA SER A 430 -6.70 -9.10 -5.73
C SER A 430 -8.08 -9.74 -5.67
N PHE A 431 -8.16 -11.05 -5.43
CA PHE A 431 -9.43 -11.76 -5.26
C PHE A 431 -9.40 -12.74 -4.09
N ASN A 432 -10.51 -12.80 -3.34
CA ASN A 432 -10.76 -13.79 -2.28
C ASN A 432 -9.70 -13.76 -1.18
N THR A 433 -9.49 -12.57 -0.61
CA THR A 433 -8.58 -12.33 0.51
C THR A 433 -9.35 -12.24 1.82
N PHE A 434 -8.71 -12.60 2.93
CA PHE A 434 -9.24 -12.30 4.26
C PHE A 434 -8.50 -11.11 4.88
N GLY A 435 -9.25 -10.16 5.42
CA GLY A 435 -8.73 -8.94 6.01
C GLY A 435 -8.72 -7.79 5.03
N ALA A 436 -7.83 -7.80 4.03
CA ALA A 436 -7.80 -6.73 3.03
C ALA A 436 -7.16 -7.14 1.70
N GLY A 437 -7.62 -6.53 0.60
CA GLY A 437 -7.06 -6.73 -0.73
C GLY A 437 -5.68 -6.10 -0.89
N PHE A 438 -5.55 -4.85 -0.44
CA PHE A 438 -4.32 -4.05 -0.44
C PHE A 438 -4.15 -3.38 0.93
N VAL A 439 -2.93 -3.37 1.47
CA VAL A 439 -2.64 -2.84 2.81
C VAL A 439 -1.36 -2.01 2.80
N ALA A 440 -1.45 -0.76 3.28
CA ALA A 440 -0.32 0.00 3.79
C ALA A 440 -0.31 -0.17 5.32
N GLU A 441 0.72 -0.83 5.85
CA GLU A 441 0.67 -1.50 7.16
C GLU A 441 1.01 -0.59 8.35
N THR A 442 2.02 0.28 8.23
CA THR A 442 2.67 0.89 9.41
C THR A 442 2.52 2.41 9.53
N GLY A 443 2.15 3.10 8.46
CA GLY A 443 1.82 4.52 8.47
C GLY A 443 2.83 5.43 7.77
N ASN A 444 4.06 4.98 7.58
CA ASN A 444 5.12 5.75 6.91
C ASN A 444 5.27 5.41 5.42
N GLU A 445 4.42 4.54 4.88
CA GLU A 445 4.44 4.16 3.48
C GLU A 445 4.12 5.33 2.55
N THR A 446 4.85 5.41 1.44
CA THR A 446 4.70 6.43 0.39
C THR A 446 4.59 5.75 -0.98
N GLY A 447 4.13 6.49 -1.99
CA GLY A 447 4.04 6.01 -3.37
C GLY A 447 2.62 6.08 -3.92
N ILE A 448 2.33 5.31 -4.96
CA ILE A 448 1.09 5.45 -5.74
C ILE A 448 0.41 4.09 -5.90
N TRP A 449 -0.87 4.04 -5.55
CA TRP A 449 -1.78 2.96 -5.92
C TRP A 449 -2.71 3.47 -7.01
N SER A 450 -2.52 2.98 -8.24
CA SER A 450 -3.28 3.40 -9.42
C SER A 450 -3.92 2.24 -10.17
N GLY A 451 -5.19 2.36 -10.56
CA GLY A 451 -5.84 1.38 -11.45
C GLY A 451 -5.98 -0.03 -10.87
N ASN A 452 -5.81 -0.23 -9.57
CA ASN A 452 -5.88 -1.56 -8.96
C ASN A 452 -7.34 -1.98 -8.73
N ILE A 453 -7.59 -3.29 -8.65
CA ILE A 453 -8.91 -3.83 -8.33
C ILE A 453 -8.84 -4.85 -7.20
N ALA A 454 -9.65 -4.66 -6.16
CA ALA A 454 -9.87 -5.61 -5.08
C ALA A 454 -11.29 -6.17 -5.18
N ILE A 455 -11.42 -7.48 -5.32
CA ILE A 455 -12.71 -8.18 -5.40
C ILE A 455 -12.79 -9.18 -4.24
N LYS A 456 -13.88 -9.16 -3.47
CA LYS A 456 -14.12 -10.13 -2.40
C LYS A 456 -12.99 -10.17 -1.34
N ALA A 457 -12.98 -9.15 -0.50
CA ALA A 457 -12.23 -9.14 0.76
C ALA A 457 -13.22 -9.43 1.90
N GLU A 458 -13.06 -10.59 2.54
CA GLU A 458 -13.86 -10.97 3.71
C GLU A 458 -13.18 -10.47 4.98
N GLY A 459 -13.96 -10.21 6.04
CA GLY A 459 -13.40 -9.79 7.31
C GLY A 459 -14.30 -10.06 8.51
N ASN A 460 -13.74 -9.81 9.69
CA ASN A 460 -14.36 -10.09 10.98
C ASN A 460 -15.38 -9.02 11.43
N SER A 461 -15.48 -7.89 10.72
CA SER A 461 -16.40 -6.78 11.02
C SER A 461 -16.97 -6.19 9.73
N ALA A 462 -18.30 -6.19 9.60
CA ALA A 462 -18.93 -5.71 8.37
C ALA A 462 -19.03 -4.19 8.26
N PHE A 463 -19.21 -3.47 9.39
CA PHE A 463 -19.52 -2.04 9.37
C PHE A 463 -18.43 -1.16 9.95
N ASN A 464 -17.85 -1.53 11.08
CA ASN A 464 -16.94 -0.66 11.80
C ASN A 464 -15.51 -1.25 11.77
N PRO A 465 -14.54 -0.58 11.12
CA PRO A 465 -13.15 -1.03 11.12
C PRO A 465 -12.46 -0.81 12.47
N LYS A 466 -13.05 -0.05 13.40
CA LYS A 466 -12.51 0.23 14.74
C LYS A 466 -12.71 -0.96 15.68
N ASN A 467 -11.75 -1.87 15.72
CA ASN A 467 -11.67 -2.90 16.76
C ASN A 467 -10.61 -2.51 17.81
N GLY A 468 -11.04 -2.37 19.07
CA GLY A 468 -10.16 -1.96 20.17
C GLY A 468 -9.04 -2.97 20.45
N ASN A 469 -9.31 -4.28 20.32
CA ASN A 469 -8.30 -5.32 20.54
C ASN A 469 -7.25 -5.31 19.42
N ASP A 470 -7.70 -5.20 18.17
CA ASP A 470 -6.81 -5.15 17.00
C ASP A 470 -5.93 -3.89 17.07
N ARG A 471 -6.48 -2.74 17.48
CA ARG A 471 -5.72 -1.50 17.70
C ARG A 471 -4.62 -1.63 18.75
N GLU A 472 -4.94 -2.22 19.91
CA GLU A 472 -3.97 -2.39 21.01
C GLU A 472 -2.88 -3.41 20.66
N GLY A 473 -3.23 -4.46 19.92
CA GLY A 473 -2.31 -5.50 19.44
C GLY A 473 -1.62 -5.17 18.12
N PHE A 474 -1.94 -4.05 17.48
CA PHE A 474 -1.49 -3.64 16.15
C PHE A 474 -1.72 -4.69 15.05
N ASP A 475 -2.85 -5.41 15.14
CA ASP A 475 -3.26 -6.44 14.17
C ASP A 475 -4.40 -5.92 13.28
N MET A 476 -4.09 -4.92 12.47
CA MET A 476 -5.05 -4.11 11.73
C MET A 476 -5.48 -4.76 10.39
N GLY A 477 -6.35 -4.10 9.62
CA GLY A 477 -6.74 -4.56 8.27
C GLY A 477 -7.39 -5.95 8.24
N ARG A 478 -8.19 -6.28 9.25
CA ARG A 478 -8.88 -7.58 9.40
C ARG A 478 -10.37 -7.52 9.06
N THR A 479 -10.84 -6.36 8.62
CA THR A 479 -12.26 -6.04 8.54
C THR A 479 -12.87 -6.23 7.18
N GLY A 480 -12.13 -6.73 6.18
CA GLY A 480 -12.66 -7.10 4.87
C GLY A 480 -12.64 -5.92 3.92
N ASP A 481 -11.49 -5.27 3.84
CA ASP A 481 -11.33 -3.98 3.20
C ASP A 481 -10.78 -4.17 1.77
N GLY A 482 -11.27 -3.39 0.79
CA GLY A 482 -10.65 -3.37 -0.54
C GLY A 482 -9.23 -2.83 -0.43
N PHE A 483 -9.13 -1.63 0.13
CA PHE A 483 -7.89 -0.88 0.35
C PHE A 483 -7.82 -0.37 1.79
N TRP A 484 -6.79 -0.79 2.52
CA TRP A 484 -6.50 -0.36 3.88
C TRP A 484 -5.25 0.51 3.92
N PHE A 485 -5.36 1.66 4.58
CA PHE A 485 -4.28 2.62 4.77
C PHE A 485 -4.09 2.92 6.25
N GLN A 486 -2.95 2.49 6.80
CA GLN A 486 -2.52 2.93 8.12
C GLN A 486 -2.03 4.39 8.10
N GLY A 487 -1.42 4.82 6.98
CA GLY A 487 -0.87 6.16 6.75
C GLY A 487 -1.64 6.97 5.72
N ARG A 488 -1.13 8.16 5.38
CA ARG A 488 -1.80 9.13 4.48
C ARG A 488 -1.01 9.53 3.23
N LEU A 489 0.23 9.06 3.11
CA LEU A 489 1.14 9.47 2.04
C LEU A 489 1.08 8.59 0.78
N VAL A 490 0.28 7.51 0.80
CA VAL A 490 0.00 6.71 -0.39
C VAL A 490 -1.14 7.37 -1.17
N ARG A 491 -0.85 7.74 -2.43
CA ARG A 491 -1.81 8.34 -3.36
C ARG A 491 -2.70 7.25 -3.94
N SER A 492 -4.02 7.45 -3.96
CA SER A 492 -5.00 6.44 -4.39
C SER A 492 -5.81 6.95 -5.57
N ILE A 493 -5.53 6.43 -6.76
CA ILE A 493 -6.06 6.97 -8.02
C ILE A 493 -6.69 5.84 -8.85
N ASP A 494 -7.88 6.04 -9.42
CA ASP A 494 -8.49 5.08 -10.37
C ASP A 494 -8.69 3.64 -9.83
N ASN A 495 -8.71 3.43 -8.51
CA ASN A 495 -8.83 2.08 -7.93
C ASN A 495 -10.28 1.64 -7.77
N ILE A 496 -10.53 0.33 -7.84
CA ILE A 496 -11.87 -0.27 -7.73
C ILE A 496 -11.92 -1.27 -6.57
N ALA A 497 -12.84 -1.07 -5.63
CA ALA A 497 -13.15 -2.02 -4.56
C ALA A 497 -14.57 -2.59 -4.73
N ALA A 498 -14.68 -3.89 -4.94
CA ALA A 498 -15.93 -4.55 -5.25
C ALA A 498 -16.23 -5.73 -4.33
N SER A 499 -17.47 -5.84 -3.85
CA SER A 499 -17.90 -6.98 -3.02
C SER A 499 -17.07 -7.13 -1.73
N VAL A 500 -16.76 -6.02 -1.07
CA VAL A 500 -15.96 -5.95 0.17
C VAL A 500 -16.80 -5.39 1.32
N ASN A 501 -16.35 -5.52 2.57
CA ASN A 501 -17.00 -4.82 3.68
C ASN A 501 -16.84 -3.31 3.54
N HIS A 502 -15.60 -2.86 3.34
CA HIS A 502 -15.25 -1.44 3.22
C HIS A 502 -14.46 -1.21 1.93
N GLY A 503 -14.88 -0.28 1.09
CA GLY A 503 -14.17 0.01 -0.15
C GLY A 503 -12.75 0.50 0.13
N PHE A 504 -12.67 1.64 0.82
CA PHE A 504 -11.42 2.31 1.20
C PHE A 504 -11.46 2.64 2.69
N VAL A 505 -10.39 2.32 3.41
CA VAL A 505 -10.27 2.59 4.85
C VAL A 505 -8.97 3.29 5.16
N TYR A 506 -9.07 4.50 5.71
CA TYR A 506 -7.95 5.21 6.31
C TYR A 506 -8.11 5.16 7.83
N LEU A 507 -7.25 4.42 8.51
CA LEU A 507 -7.33 4.22 9.96
C LEU A 507 -6.01 4.51 10.64
N HIS A 508 -5.84 5.76 11.06
CA HIS A 508 -4.59 6.28 11.63
C HIS A 508 -4.60 6.11 13.15
N ARG A 509 -4.60 4.84 13.58
CA ARG A 509 -4.60 4.48 15.00
C ARG A 509 -3.83 3.19 15.22
N GLY A 510 -3.06 3.14 16.30
CA GLY A 510 -2.39 1.92 16.73
C GLY A 510 -1.06 2.23 17.40
N SER A 511 -0.64 1.37 18.33
CA SER A 511 0.60 1.52 19.08
C SER A 511 1.86 1.24 18.25
N GLY A 512 1.73 0.58 17.10
CA GLY A 512 2.83 0.22 16.20
C GLY A 512 3.02 1.13 15.00
N MET A 513 2.33 2.28 14.95
CA MET A 513 2.50 3.24 13.85
C MET A 513 3.91 3.84 13.85
N LEU A 514 4.47 4.03 12.66
CA LEU A 514 5.79 4.62 12.48
C LEU A 514 5.67 6.08 12.02
N ASN A 515 6.36 6.96 12.74
CA ASN A 515 6.57 8.33 12.29
C ASN A 515 7.49 8.35 11.06
N PHE A 516 7.51 9.48 10.36
CA PHE A 516 8.37 9.67 9.19
C PHE A 516 9.01 11.06 9.18
N PRO A 517 10.20 11.21 8.56
CA PRO A 517 10.79 12.53 8.38
C PRO A 517 9.89 13.42 7.51
N PRO A 518 9.69 14.71 7.82
CA PRO A 518 8.80 15.58 7.04
C PRO A 518 9.10 15.64 5.54
N ASP A 519 10.36 15.42 5.14
CA ASP A 519 10.83 15.35 3.74
C ASP A 519 10.16 14.24 2.87
N ARG A 520 9.38 13.35 3.50
CA ARG A 520 8.53 12.37 2.80
C ARG A 520 7.26 12.99 2.23
N PHE A 521 6.85 14.14 2.76
CA PHE A 521 5.73 14.90 2.23
C PHE A 521 6.24 15.96 1.25
N MET A 522 5.43 16.27 0.23
CA MET A 522 5.80 17.19 -0.86
C MET A 522 6.05 18.63 -0.40
N LEU A 523 5.57 19.01 0.78
CA LEU A 523 5.74 20.33 1.41
C LEU A 523 6.17 20.13 2.88
N PRO A 524 7.42 19.74 3.13
CA PRO A 524 7.86 19.27 4.45
C PRO A 524 7.69 20.30 5.55
N GLU A 525 7.80 21.61 5.25
CA GLU A 525 7.64 22.68 6.24
C GLU A 525 6.20 22.74 6.80
N ALA A 526 5.22 22.17 6.10
CA ALA A 526 3.84 22.07 6.57
C ALA A 526 3.66 21.10 7.75
N LEU A 527 4.57 20.14 7.93
CA LEU A 527 4.50 19.13 8.99
C LEU A 527 5.41 19.44 10.18
N GLY A 528 5.97 20.67 10.23
CA GLY A 528 6.91 21.11 11.24
C GLY A 528 8.37 20.77 10.92
N LEU A 529 9.29 21.49 11.56
CA LEU A 529 10.73 21.37 11.34
C LEU A 529 11.43 20.76 12.57
N GLY A 530 12.41 19.89 12.35
CA GLY A 530 13.29 19.39 13.41
C GLY A 530 12.79 18.18 14.21
N SER A 531 11.66 17.56 13.82
CA SER A 531 11.24 16.24 14.32
C SER A 531 10.48 15.45 13.26
N ASP A 532 10.44 14.12 13.41
CA ASP A 532 9.59 13.28 12.58
C ASP A 532 8.11 13.63 12.77
N ALA A 533 7.37 13.68 11.67
CA ALA A 533 5.94 13.85 11.64
C ALA A 533 5.25 12.52 11.96
N THR A 534 4.10 12.59 12.63
CA THR A 534 3.27 11.40 12.85
C THR A 534 2.41 11.14 11.62
N PRO A 535 1.97 9.90 11.36
CA PRO A 535 1.06 9.63 10.23
C PRO A 535 -0.30 10.30 10.32
N ASP A 536 -0.65 10.73 11.52
CA ASP A 536 -1.82 11.54 11.82
C ASP A 536 -1.69 12.95 11.21
N ASP A 537 -0.49 13.51 11.12
CA ASP A 537 -0.27 14.93 10.79
C ASP A 537 -0.28 15.22 9.30
N ALA A 538 -0.05 14.24 8.43
CA ALA A 538 -0.11 14.47 6.98
C ALA A 538 -1.57 14.63 6.49
N PRO A 539 -1.83 15.46 5.46
CA PRO A 539 -3.11 15.45 4.77
C PRO A 539 -3.17 14.28 3.77
N ILE A 540 -4.36 13.74 3.50
CA ILE A 540 -4.52 12.82 2.37
C ILE A 540 -4.57 13.65 1.08
N ARG A 541 -3.64 13.34 0.18
CA ARG A 541 -3.53 13.95 -1.14
C ARG A 541 -3.84 12.92 -2.21
N ASP A 542 -4.55 13.36 -3.26
CA ASP A 542 -4.80 12.58 -4.47
C ASP A 542 -5.50 11.23 -4.20
N PHE A 543 -6.57 11.28 -3.41
CA PHE A 543 -7.64 10.31 -3.50
C PHE A 543 -8.56 10.75 -4.62
N ASP A 544 -8.44 10.16 -5.80
CA ASP A 544 -9.09 10.65 -7.02
C ASP A 544 -9.65 9.52 -7.90
N ASN A 545 -10.86 9.71 -8.43
CA ASN A 545 -11.50 8.80 -9.38
C ASN A 545 -11.57 7.33 -8.92
N ASN A 546 -11.72 7.10 -7.61
CA ASN A 546 -11.86 5.76 -7.05
C ASN A 546 -13.32 5.29 -7.10
N GLU A 547 -13.54 3.98 -7.18
CA GLU A 547 -14.86 3.38 -7.24
C GLU A 547 -15.03 2.28 -6.18
N ALA A 548 -16.16 2.28 -5.50
CA ALA A 548 -16.53 1.28 -4.51
C ALA A 548 -17.94 0.76 -4.81
N PHE A 549 -18.14 -0.54 -5.02
CA PHE A 549 -19.50 -1.05 -5.24
C PHE A 549 -19.77 -2.41 -4.65
N ALA A 550 -21.05 -2.65 -4.35
CA ALA A 550 -21.46 -3.82 -3.58
C ALA A 550 -20.67 -3.89 -2.27
N ASN A 551 -20.74 -2.83 -1.46
CA ASN A 551 -19.97 -2.75 -0.20
C ASN A 551 -20.87 -2.38 0.98
N THR A 552 -20.41 -2.64 2.21
CA THR A 552 -21.11 -2.10 3.38
C THR A 552 -20.87 -0.60 3.53
N VAL A 553 -19.61 -0.16 3.44
CA VAL A 553 -19.25 1.27 3.43
C VAL A 553 -18.36 1.54 2.22
N GLY A 554 -18.63 2.62 1.48
CA GLY A 554 -17.77 3.04 0.36
C GLY A 554 -16.40 3.51 0.83
N LEU A 555 -16.37 4.53 1.69
CA LEU A 555 -15.16 5.12 2.27
C LEU A 555 -15.30 5.26 3.79
N TYR A 556 -14.27 4.91 4.53
CA TYR A 556 -14.20 5.10 5.98
C TYR A 556 -12.88 5.76 6.39
N ILE A 557 -12.93 6.89 7.10
CA ILE A 557 -11.75 7.61 7.58
C ILE A 557 -11.86 7.84 9.08
N VAL A 558 -10.81 7.49 9.81
CA VAL A 558 -10.72 7.79 11.25
C VAL A 558 -9.28 7.97 11.71
N LYS A 559 -9.01 9.08 12.40
CA LYS A 559 -7.73 9.36 13.07
C LYS A 559 -7.80 9.02 14.57
N ALA A 560 -6.67 9.12 15.27
CA ALA A 560 -6.65 9.07 16.73
C ALA A 560 -7.23 10.33 17.39
N ASN A 561 -7.14 11.48 16.73
CA ASN A 561 -7.54 12.78 17.26
C ASN A 561 -7.83 13.78 16.11
N PRO A 562 -8.56 14.89 16.33
CA PRO A 562 -8.92 15.82 15.26
C PRO A 562 -7.82 16.84 14.86
N ASN A 563 -6.76 17.00 15.65
CA ASN A 563 -5.75 18.06 15.48
C ASN A 563 -4.83 17.76 14.30
N GLN A 564 -4.77 18.62 13.28
CA GLN A 564 -3.95 18.42 12.09
C GLN A 564 -2.63 19.21 12.15
N GLU A 565 -2.56 20.25 12.98
CA GLU A 565 -1.37 21.11 13.17
C GLU A 565 -0.94 21.92 11.92
N HIS A 566 -1.77 21.95 10.89
CA HIS A 566 -1.57 22.75 9.67
C HIS A 566 -2.90 23.04 8.96
N ASP A 567 -2.91 24.03 8.06
CA ASP A 567 -4.12 24.45 7.31
C ASP A 567 -4.22 23.82 5.90
N ILE A 568 -3.32 22.89 5.54
CA ILE A 568 -3.46 22.15 4.28
C ILE A 568 -4.69 21.23 4.34
N MET A 569 -5.60 21.41 3.39
CA MET A 569 -6.78 20.55 3.26
C MET A 569 -6.40 19.16 2.73
N THR A 570 -6.90 18.13 3.39
CA THR A 570 -7.12 16.83 2.77
C THR A 570 -8.12 16.99 1.63
N THR A 571 -7.79 16.48 0.45
CA THR A 571 -8.67 16.57 -0.73
C THR A 571 -9.01 15.18 -1.24
N LEU A 572 -10.29 14.86 -1.25
CA LEU A 572 -10.85 13.63 -1.79
C LEU A 572 -11.78 14.01 -2.94
N SER A 573 -11.49 13.54 -4.14
CA SER A 573 -12.18 13.94 -5.36
C SER A 573 -12.72 12.75 -6.15
N ASP A 574 -13.79 12.98 -6.90
CA ASP A 574 -14.29 12.09 -7.95
C ASP A 574 -14.55 10.64 -7.50
N PHE A 575 -15.10 10.46 -6.29
CA PHE A 575 -15.39 9.13 -5.75
C PHE A 575 -16.79 8.64 -6.13
N THR A 576 -16.90 7.43 -6.66
CA THR A 576 -18.21 6.80 -6.91
C THR A 576 -18.41 5.62 -5.97
N ALA A 577 -19.47 5.63 -5.15
CA ALA A 577 -19.88 4.49 -4.35
C ALA A 577 -21.30 4.06 -4.69
N TRP A 578 -21.52 2.82 -5.16
CA TRP A 578 -22.87 2.39 -5.58
C TRP A 578 -23.25 1.00 -5.10
N ASN A 579 -24.57 0.81 -4.91
CA ASN A 579 -25.12 -0.33 -4.20
C ASN A 579 -24.45 -0.55 -2.82
N VAL A 580 -24.22 0.54 -2.09
CA VAL A 580 -23.60 0.51 -0.76
C VAL A 580 -24.62 0.75 0.36
N ARG A 581 -24.34 0.20 1.56
CA ARG A 581 -25.17 0.51 2.74
C ARG A 581 -24.92 1.92 3.28
N ALA A 582 -23.67 2.37 3.32
CA ALA A 582 -23.29 3.75 3.63
C ALA A 582 -22.28 4.26 2.60
N GLY A 583 -22.41 5.52 2.17
CA GLY A 583 -21.51 6.10 1.17
C GLY A 583 -20.11 6.38 1.73
N ALA A 584 -19.98 7.36 2.61
CA ALA A 584 -18.70 7.72 3.24
C ALA A 584 -18.89 8.15 4.70
N ALA A 585 -18.00 7.69 5.59
CA ALA A 585 -17.98 8.07 7.01
C ALA A 585 -16.60 8.60 7.39
N ILE A 586 -16.55 9.81 7.95
CA ILE A 586 -15.31 10.52 8.25
C ILE A 586 -15.38 11.00 9.70
N GLU A 587 -14.41 10.61 10.53
CA GLU A 587 -14.43 10.89 11.97
C GLU A 587 -13.04 11.26 12.51
N TYR A 588 -13.01 11.92 13.68
CA TYR A 588 -11.79 12.29 14.40
C TYR A 588 -10.80 13.03 13.52
N THR A 589 -11.21 14.03 12.75
CA THR A 589 -10.29 14.68 11.79
C THR A 589 -10.68 16.13 11.52
N SER A 590 -9.79 16.90 10.90
CA SER A 590 -10.06 18.27 10.47
C SER A 590 -9.44 18.59 9.11
N HIS A 591 -9.92 19.67 8.47
CA HIS A 591 -9.45 20.19 7.18
C HIS A 591 -9.70 19.25 5.99
N TYR A 592 -10.96 18.97 5.67
CA TYR A 592 -11.33 18.03 4.58
C TYR A 592 -12.18 18.70 3.53
N LEU A 593 -11.78 18.56 2.26
CA LEU A 593 -12.60 18.82 1.09
C LEU A 593 -12.98 17.47 0.46
N VAL A 594 -14.27 17.14 0.57
CA VAL A 594 -14.92 16.05 -0.16
C VAL A 594 -15.57 16.67 -1.39
N ASN A 595 -15.08 16.34 -2.57
CA ASN A 595 -15.49 16.99 -3.82
C ASN A 595 -15.98 15.96 -4.84
N ASN A 596 -17.14 16.22 -5.45
CA ASN A 596 -17.71 15.42 -6.54
C ASN A 596 -17.87 13.93 -6.23
N PHE A 597 -18.42 13.61 -5.05
CA PHE A 597 -18.76 12.22 -4.71
C PHE A 597 -20.12 11.85 -5.27
N ASP A 598 -20.24 10.68 -5.89
CA ASP A 598 -21.49 10.09 -6.39
C ASP A 598 -21.85 8.82 -5.60
N LEU A 599 -22.83 8.95 -4.70
CA LEU A 599 -23.16 7.97 -3.68
C LEU A 599 -24.57 7.41 -3.92
N ILE A 600 -24.67 6.12 -4.19
CA ILE A 600 -25.91 5.41 -4.52
C ILE A 600 -26.16 4.26 -3.56
N ALA A 601 -27.28 4.35 -2.84
CA ALA A 601 -27.71 3.35 -1.87
C ALA A 601 -28.00 1.99 -2.51
N ALA A 602 -27.71 0.93 -1.77
CA ALA A 602 -28.21 -0.40 -2.06
C ALA A 602 -29.76 -0.43 -2.02
N PRO A 603 -30.43 -1.27 -2.82
CA PRO A 603 -31.88 -1.41 -2.75
C PRO A 603 -32.39 -1.80 -1.35
N SER A 604 -33.39 -1.06 -0.86
CA SER A 604 -33.96 -1.25 0.49
C SER A 604 -34.65 -2.60 0.71
N ASN A 605 -35.01 -3.30 -0.37
CA ASN A 605 -35.59 -4.63 -0.33
C ASN A 605 -34.57 -5.75 -0.09
N LEU A 606 -33.26 -5.44 0.01
CA LEU A 606 -32.23 -6.45 0.25
C LEU A 606 -32.23 -7.04 1.68
N ALA A 607 -32.84 -6.38 2.68
CA ALA A 607 -33.32 -6.89 4.00
C ALA A 607 -33.42 -5.77 5.07
N PRO A 608 -34.18 -5.94 6.18
CA PRO A 608 -34.33 -4.93 7.24
C PRO A 608 -33.03 -4.54 7.98
N PHE A 609 -32.09 -5.47 8.13
CA PHE A 609 -30.81 -5.26 8.83
C PHE A 609 -29.66 -4.83 7.91
N TYR A 610 -29.94 -4.72 6.60
CA TYR A 610 -28.99 -4.25 5.59
C TYR A 610 -29.58 -3.06 4.82
N ALA A 611 -30.55 -2.36 5.43
CA ALA A 611 -31.11 -1.16 4.85
C ALA A 611 -30.03 -0.08 4.73
N PRO A 612 -30.07 0.75 3.66
CA PRO A 612 -29.21 1.91 3.54
C PRO A 612 -29.25 2.78 4.79
N ALA A 613 -28.09 3.30 5.19
CA ALA A 613 -27.90 4.16 6.34
C ALA A 613 -27.85 5.62 5.91
N PHE A 614 -26.72 6.09 5.40
CA PHE A 614 -26.51 7.48 5.01
C PHE A 614 -25.63 7.61 3.78
N GLY A 615 -25.74 8.74 3.09
CA GLY A 615 -24.83 9.10 2.01
C GLY A 615 -23.45 9.48 2.54
N LEU A 616 -23.34 10.62 3.23
CA LEU A 616 -22.07 11.11 3.79
C LEU A 616 -22.25 11.43 5.27
N GLU A 617 -21.27 11.09 6.10
CA GLU A 617 -21.23 11.44 7.52
C GLU A 617 -19.93 12.16 7.85
N PHE A 618 -20.06 13.39 8.35
CA PHE A 618 -19.05 14.06 9.15
C PHE A 618 -19.36 13.73 10.60
N GLY A 619 -18.67 12.72 11.12
CA GLY A 619 -18.98 12.07 12.38
C GLY A 619 -18.30 12.74 13.58
N THR A 620 -18.14 11.96 14.66
CA THR A 620 -17.60 12.44 15.94
C THR A 620 -16.21 13.07 15.78
N ASN A 621 -15.97 14.18 16.50
CA ASN A 621 -14.73 14.95 16.52
C ASN A 621 -14.28 15.38 15.11
N THR A 622 -15.18 15.95 14.31
CA THR A 622 -14.83 16.56 13.01
C THR A 622 -14.94 18.08 13.05
N THR A 623 -14.11 18.78 12.27
CA THR A 623 -14.18 20.24 12.14
C THR A 623 -13.53 20.71 10.83
N ASP A 624 -13.89 21.90 10.34
CA ASP A 624 -13.49 22.44 9.02
C ASP A 624 -13.65 21.41 7.87
N MET A 625 -14.92 21.03 7.64
CA MET A 625 -15.31 20.02 6.66
C MET A 625 -16.11 20.65 5.53
N VAL A 626 -15.70 20.41 4.29
CA VAL A 626 -16.36 20.90 3.08
C VAL A 626 -16.84 19.72 2.25
N ALA A 627 -18.13 19.73 1.92
CA ALA A 627 -18.76 18.83 0.97
C ALA A 627 -19.16 19.64 -0.27
N LYS A 628 -18.49 19.43 -1.41
CA LYS A 628 -18.73 20.15 -2.65
C LYS A 628 -19.19 19.20 -3.75
N ASP A 629 -20.26 19.59 -4.45
CA ASP A 629 -20.82 18.86 -5.59
C ASP A 629 -21.14 17.38 -5.29
N ILE A 630 -21.64 17.10 -4.09
CA ILE A 630 -21.98 15.73 -3.68
C ILE A 630 -23.33 15.31 -4.27
N HIS A 631 -23.36 14.16 -4.93
CA HIS A 631 -24.54 13.53 -5.50
C HIS A 631 -24.95 12.32 -4.66
N ILE A 632 -26.15 12.35 -4.06
CA ILE A 632 -26.64 11.30 -3.16
C ILE A 632 -27.97 10.76 -3.67
N ASN A 633 -28.07 9.43 -3.80
CA ASN A 633 -29.27 8.75 -4.29
C ASN A 633 -29.72 7.58 -3.40
N GLY A 634 -30.98 7.61 -2.97
CA GLY A 634 -31.67 6.44 -2.38
C GLY A 634 -31.42 6.17 -0.90
N PHE A 635 -30.59 6.97 -0.21
CA PHE A 635 -30.36 6.83 1.24
C PHE A 635 -31.49 7.48 2.05
N PRO A 636 -31.85 6.95 3.24
CA PRO A 636 -32.81 7.63 4.09
C PRO A 636 -32.25 8.97 4.62
N GLU A 637 -30.94 9.05 4.83
CA GLU A 637 -30.24 10.27 5.27
C GLU A 637 -29.17 10.66 4.25
N GLY A 638 -29.11 11.95 3.91
CA GLY A 638 -28.17 12.52 2.95
C GLY A 638 -26.80 12.74 3.57
N ILE A 639 -26.55 13.97 4.04
CA ILE A 639 -25.33 14.35 4.76
C ILE A 639 -25.66 14.49 6.25
N LEU A 640 -24.92 13.77 7.09
CA LEU A 640 -24.94 13.87 8.53
C LEU A 640 -23.84 14.84 8.96
N LEU A 641 -24.25 15.94 9.59
CA LEU A 641 -23.37 16.99 10.11
C LEU A 641 -23.21 16.78 11.63
N SER A 642 -22.66 15.63 12.02
CA SER A 642 -22.64 15.22 13.43
C SER A 642 -21.67 16.07 14.23
N LYS A 643 -22.20 16.90 15.13
CA LYS A 643 -21.44 17.81 15.99
C LYS A 643 -21.03 17.17 17.31
N HIS A 644 -20.83 15.86 17.29
CA HIS A 644 -20.51 15.10 18.48
C HIS A 644 -19.04 15.32 18.82
N GLN A 645 -18.76 15.93 19.97
CA GLN A 645 -17.41 16.07 20.51
C GLN A 645 -17.26 15.20 21.76
N THR A 646 -16.09 14.58 21.91
CA THR A 646 -15.75 13.75 23.08
C THR A 646 -15.31 14.56 24.30
N ASN A 647 -14.93 15.83 24.10
CA ASN A 647 -14.60 16.81 25.13
C ASN A 647 -15.64 17.96 25.12
N SER A 648 -15.72 18.69 26.23
CA SER A 648 -16.72 19.75 26.45
C SER A 648 -16.23 21.15 26.10
N GLU A 649 -15.14 21.29 25.33
CA GLU A 649 -14.64 22.60 24.93
C GLU A 649 -15.56 23.18 23.86
N ASP A 650 -15.86 24.47 24.02
CA ASP A 650 -16.97 25.18 23.37
C ASP A 650 -16.91 24.99 21.84
N SER A 651 -18.02 24.51 21.29
CA SER A 651 -18.33 24.22 19.87
C SER A 651 -18.42 25.49 19.02
N GLY A 652 -17.46 26.40 19.21
CA GLY A 652 -17.34 27.70 18.57
C GLY A 652 -16.89 27.56 17.12
N ARG A 653 -17.82 27.10 16.28
CA ARG A 653 -17.76 26.85 14.83
C ARG A 653 -17.21 25.47 14.46
N ASP A 654 -18.05 24.46 14.60
CA ASP A 654 -18.01 23.26 13.75
C ASP A 654 -18.26 23.72 12.29
N GLN A 655 -17.18 24.00 11.55
CA GLN A 655 -17.21 24.66 10.24
C GLN A 655 -17.59 23.69 9.13
N PHE A 656 -18.86 23.31 9.08
CA PHE A 656 -19.37 22.49 7.99
C PHE A 656 -19.89 23.35 6.86
N VAL A 657 -19.35 23.13 5.67
CA VAL A 657 -19.78 23.82 4.45
C VAL A 657 -20.27 22.78 3.45
N VAL A 658 -21.48 22.98 2.91
CA VAL A 658 -21.98 22.23 1.76
C VAL A 658 -22.12 23.19 0.58
N ILE A 659 -21.52 22.85 -0.55
CA ILE A 659 -21.48 23.66 -1.77
C ILE A 659 -22.11 22.86 -2.90
N GLY A 660 -23.28 23.24 -3.37
CA GLY A 660 -23.95 22.57 -4.49
C GLY A 660 -24.39 21.12 -4.18
N GLY A 661 -24.29 20.24 -5.19
CA GLY A 661 -24.70 18.84 -5.10
C GLY A 661 -26.17 18.54 -5.44
N SER A 662 -26.55 17.27 -5.42
CA SER A 662 -27.92 16.83 -5.72
C SER A 662 -28.38 15.66 -4.87
N PHE A 663 -29.64 15.69 -4.43
CA PHE A 663 -30.23 14.64 -3.59
C PHE A 663 -31.45 14.05 -4.30
N THR A 664 -31.40 12.76 -4.63
CA THR A 664 -32.47 12.05 -5.34
C THR A 664 -32.98 10.89 -4.49
N ASN A 665 -34.30 10.77 -4.28
CA ASN A 665 -34.88 9.74 -3.41
C ASN A 665 -34.26 9.68 -2.00
N VAL A 666 -33.85 10.83 -1.46
CA VAL A 666 -33.28 10.95 -0.12
C VAL A 666 -34.37 11.37 0.86
N GLY A 667 -34.46 10.71 2.02
CA GLY A 667 -35.47 11.03 3.03
C GLY A 667 -35.26 12.40 3.67
N THR A 668 -34.07 12.62 4.23
CA THR A 668 -33.62 13.89 4.82
C THR A 668 -32.28 14.29 4.23
N HIS A 669 -32.20 15.45 3.57
CA HIS A 669 -30.96 15.87 2.89
C HIS A 669 -29.83 16.19 3.87
N PHE A 670 -30.13 16.93 4.94
CA PHE A 670 -29.16 17.33 5.97
C PHE A 670 -29.67 16.95 7.35
N VAL A 671 -28.90 16.17 8.08
CA VAL A 671 -29.19 15.72 9.45
C VAL A 671 -28.30 16.51 10.40
N GLU A 672 -28.84 16.96 11.53
CA GLU A 672 -28.15 17.79 12.55
C GLU A 672 -27.66 19.17 12.06
N GLN A 673 -28.24 19.67 10.97
CA GLN A 673 -28.02 21.04 10.52
C GLN A 673 -28.49 22.08 11.56
N ASP A 674 -27.68 23.11 11.80
CA ASP A 674 -28.04 24.31 12.58
C ASP A 674 -27.48 25.61 11.94
N ALA A 675 -27.46 26.70 12.72
CA ALA A 675 -27.06 28.03 12.26
C ALA A 675 -25.55 28.24 12.06
N THR A 676 -24.72 27.28 12.46
CA THR A 676 -23.26 27.32 12.31
C THR A 676 -22.78 26.71 11.00
N ASP A 677 -23.63 25.92 10.33
CA ASP A 677 -23.34 25.32 9.02
C ASP A 677 -23.61 26.31 7.89
N LEU A 678 -22.84 26.18 6.80
CA LEU A 678 -22.98 27.01 5.60
C LEU A 678 -23.41 26.14 4.42
N ILE A 679 -24.64 26.32 3.93
CA ILE A 679 -25.15 25.65 2.72
C ILE A 679 -25.28 26.69 1.61
N ILE A 680 -24.45 26.57 0.58
CA ILE A 680 -24.33 27.53 -0.53
C ILE A 680 -24.31 26.83 -1.88
N SER A 681 -24.43 27.61 -2.95
CA SER A 681 -24.24 27.15 -4.33
C SER A 681 -22.85 27.50 -4.85
N ASN A 682 -22.46 26.92 -5.99
CA ASN A 682 -21.21 27.30 -6.65
C ASN A 682 -21.20 28.78 -7.09
N ASP A 683 -22.36 29.39 -7.37
CA ASP A 683 -22.47 30.80 -7.77
C ASP A 683 -22.16 31.77 -6.62
N ASP A 684 -22.16 31.29 -5.37
CA ASP A 684 -21.83 32.09 -4.18
C ASP A 684 -20.31 32.16 -3.93
N LEU A 685 -19.51 31.35 -4.62
CA LEU A 685 -18.06 31.35 -4.51
C LEU A 685 -17.45 32.58 -5.17
N VAL A 686 -16.32 33.04 -4.64
CA VAL A 686 -15.50 34.10 -5.25
C VAL A 686 -14.15 33.52 -5.65
N PRO A 687 -14.01 33.01 -6.89
CA PRO A 687 -12.79 32.32 -7.35
C PRO A 687 -11.54 33.18 -7.20
N GLY A 688 -10.44 32.56 -6.74
CA GLY A 688 -9.13 33.21 -6.59
C GLY A 688 -9.06 34.22 -5.44
N ARG A 689 -10.10 34.35 -4.62
CA ARG A 689 -10.04 35.18 -3.41
C ARG A 689 -9.21 34.45 -2.36
N PHE A 690 -8.08 35.01 -1.99
CA PHE A 690 -7.24 34.49 -0.92
C PHE A 690 -6.54 35.61 -0.15
N SER A 691 -6.58 35.57 1.19
CA SER A 691 -5.78 36.45 2.05
C SER A 691 -5.66 35.87 3.46
N VAL A 692 -4.52 36.06 4.11
CA VAL A 692 -4.27 35.63 5.50
C VAL A 692 -3.86 36.84 6.33
N ASP A 693 -4.47 37.01 7.51
CA ASP A 693 -4.10 38.02 8.51
C ASP A 693 -4.05 37.36 9.88
N VAL A 694 -2.84 37.01 10.33
CA VAL A 694 -2.59 36.30 11.58
C VAL A 694 -1.45 36.97 12.36
N ASN A 695 -1.57 37.04 13.67
CA ASN A 695 -0.55 37.55 14.61
C ASN A 695 0.05 38.91 14.25
N ASN A 696 -0.72 39.76 13.58
CA ASN A 696 -0.25 41.03 13.05
C ASN A 696 -0.33 42.14 14.13
N ASN A 697 0.66 42.21 15.01
CA ASN A 697 0.68 43.16 16.13
C ASN A 697 1.18 44.54 15.69
N GLY A 698 0.27 45.37 15.18
CA GLY A 698 0.60 46.74 14.75
C GLY A 698 1.37 46.82 13.43
N GLY A 699 1.21 45.81 12.55
CA GLY A 699 1.83 45.77 11.22
C GLY A 699 3.03 44.83 11.08
N ARG A 700 3.40 44.09 12.13
CA ARG A 700 4.52 43.14 12.12
C ARG A 700 4.13 41.79 12.74
N PHE A 701 4.69 40.72 12.19
CA PHE A 701 4.65 39.39 12.78
C PHE A 701 5.85 39.23 13.72
N GLU A 702 5.60 38.99 15.01
CA GLU A 702 6.63 39.07 16.05
C GLU A 702 6.69 37.78 16.89
N TYR A 703 7.90 37.29 17.13
CA TYR A 703 8.19 36.21 18.07
C TYR A 703 8.54 36.81 19.45
N LEU A 704 7.53 37.13 20.27
CA LEU A 704 7.69 37.87 21.53
C LEU A 704 8.28 37.03 22.70
N SER A 705 9.31 37.55 23.38
CA SER A 705 9.42 37.52 24.85
C SER A 705 10.47 38.52 25.39
N ALA A 706 10.06 39.36 26.36
CA ALA A 706 10.85 40.47 26.91
C ALA A 706 11.78 40.11 28.09
N ALA A 707 12.10 38.84 28.36
CA ALA A 707 12.90 38.48 29.54
C ALA A 707 13.77 37.19 29.55
N THR A 708 13.64 36.20 28.64
CA THR A 708 14.04 34.82 29.03
C THR A 708 14.78 33.91 28.04
N SER A 709 15.40 34.38 26.96
CA SER A 709 16.02 33.51 25.92
C SER A 709 14.97 32.75 25.09
N ALA A 710 15.31 32.35 23.84
CA ALA A 710 14.53 31.46 22.98
C ALA A 710 13.76 30.37 23.77
N GLY A 711 12.43 30.25 23.63
CA GLY A 711 11.71 29.29 24.49
C GLY A 711 10.17 29.29 24.57
N ALA A 712 9.43 30.13 23.84
CA ALA A 712 7.96 30.07 23.83
C ALA A 712 7.42 30.04 22.39
N GLY A 713 6.59 29.06 22.06
CA GLY A 713 5.99 28.94 20.72
C GLY A 713 4.97 30.06 20.47
N VAL A 714 4.68 30.32 19.20
CA VAL A 714 3.71 31.34 18.75
C VAL A 714 2.55 30.66 18.05
N SER A 715 1.37 30.66 18.66
CA SER A 715 0.14 30.17 18.00
C SER A 715 -0.26 31.11 16.87
N TYR A 716 -0.68 30.59 15.71
CA TYR A 716 -1.30 31.42 14.68
C TYR A 716 -2.71 31.81 15.13
N THR A 717 -2.99 33.10 15.29
CA THR A 717 -4.30 33.62 15.69
C THR A 717 -4.72 34.72 14.75
N GLY A 718 -5.89 34.58 14.11
CA GLY A 718 -6.42 35.59 13.20
C GLY A 718 -7.46 35.02 12.25
N PHE A 719 -7.38 35.40 10.97
CA PHE A 719 -8.32 34.97 9.95
C PHE A 719 -7.64 34.65 8.61
N LYS A 720 -8.17 33.65 7.92
CA LYS A 720 -7.98 33.39 6.50
C LYS A 720 -9.27 33.76 5.76
N THR A 721 -9.17 34.34 4.57
CA THR A 721 -10.31 34.54 3.66
C THR A 721 -10.02 33.81 2.36
N ASP A 722 -10.91 32.92 1.94
CA ASP A 722 -10.79 32.10 0.73
C ASP A 722 -12.02 32.24 -0.20
N SER A 723 -12.15 31.41 -1.23
CA SER A 723 -13.29 31.43 -2.17
C SER A 723 -14.65 31.27 -1.50
N ILE A 724 -14.73 30.62 -0.33
CA ILE A 724 -15.96 30.48 0.46
C ILE A 724 -16.20 31.76 1.27
N GLY A 725 -15.19 32.22 2.00
CA GLY A 725 -15.31 33.40 2.86
C GLY A 725 -14.25 33.43 3.94
N GLN A 726 -14.48 34.28 4.95
CA GLN A 726 -13.56 34.41 6.07
C GLN A 726 -13.76 33.29 7.09
N THR A 727 -12.67 32.70 7.57
CA THR A 727 -12.61 31.70 8.64
C THR A 727 -11.52 32.04 9.66
N PRO A 728 -11.73 31.79 10.97
CA PRO A 728 -10.67 31.90 11.97
C PRO A 728 -9.49 30.95 11.68
N VAL A 729 -8.31 31.37 12.15
CA VAL A 729 -7.09 30.59 12.19
C VAL A 729 -6.65 30.47 13.66
N PRO A 730 -6.50 29.25 14.23
CA PRO A 730 -6.82 27.96 13.61
C PRO A 730 -8.34 27.76 13.40
N ALA A 731 -8.70 26.87 12.48
CA ALA A 731 -10.09 26.49 12.26
C ALA A 731 -10.53 25.44 13.28
N GLY A 732 -11.72 25.60 13.85
CA GLY A 732 -12.30 24.60 14.74
C GLY A 732 -11.55 24.39 16.06
N VAL A 733 -11.29 23.12 16.39
CA VAL A 733 -10.56 22.67 17.59
C VAL A 733 -9.07 22.38 17.33
N ASP A 734 -8.59 22.72 16.14
CA ASP A 734 -7.20 22.53 15.76
C ASP A 734 -6.28 23.50 16.51
N THR A 735 -5.03 23.10 16.71
CA THR A 735 -3.99 23.90 17.37
C THR A 735 -2.77 23.90 16.48
N TYR A 736 -2.46 25.05 15.87
CA TYR A 736 -1.26 25.17 15.05
C TYR A 736 -0.59 26.54 15.23
N GLY A 737 0.72 26.54 15.04
CA GLY A 737 1.61 27.62 15.43
C GLY A 737 3.04 27.30 15.04
N ILE A 738 3.96 28.15 15.47
CA ILE A 738 5.38 27.90 15.40
C ILE A 738 5.81 27.41 16.77
N PHE A 739 6.09 26.10 16.91
CA PHE A 739 6.61 25.60 18.18
C PHE A 739 8.05 26.08 18.38
N VAL A 740 8.50 26.12 19.64
CA VAL A 740 9.86 26.57 19.99
C VAL A 740 10.92 25.81 19.20
N ARG A 741 10.76 24.49 19.10
CA ARG A 741 11.67 23.60 18.37
C ARG A 741 11.70 23.94 16.88
N ASP A 742 10.55 24.22 16.28
CA ASP A 742 10.46 24.52 14.85
C ASP A 742 11.06 25.89 14.55
N MET A 743 10.91 26.86 15.45
CA MET A 743 11.57 28.17 15.31
C MET A 743 13.09 28.04 15.39
N ILE A 744 13.61 27.23 16.32
CA ILE A 744 15.04 26.94 16.41
C ILE A 744 15.51 26.31 15.09
N ALA A 745 14.85 25.22 14.66
CA ALA A 745 15.18 24.53 13.41
C ALA A 745 15.06 25.46 12.19
N ASN A 746 14.05 26.33 12.13
CA ASN A 746 13.89 27.31 11.06
C ASN A 746 15.08 28.26 10.99
N VAL A 747 15.54 28.80 12.12
CA VAL A 747 16.69 29.71 12.15
C VAL A 747 18.02 28.98 11.86
N GLU A 748 18.12 27.68 12.17
CA GLU A 748 19.27 26.85 11.82
C GLU A 748 19.31 26.50 10.31
N ILE A 749 18.16 26.19 9.72
CA ILE A 749 18.03 25.74 8.32
C ILE A 749 17.96 26.95 7.37
N ASN A 750 17.08 27.90 7.66
CA ASN A 750 16.76 29.06 6.81
C ASN A 750 17.53 30.33 7.20
N GLY A 751 18.18 30.34 8.37
CA GLY A 751 18.99 31.46 8.84
C GLY A 751 18.20 32.65 9.36
N TYR A 752 18.91 33.74 9.62
CA TYR A 752 18.37 35.05 9.99
C TYR A 752 18.98 36.16 9.13
N TYR A 753 18.27 37.28 9.06
CA TYR A 753 18.57 38.42 8.20
C TYR A 753 18.49 39.72 8.99
N HIS A 754 19.18 40.75 8.50
CA HIS A 754 19.12 42.13 9.03
C HIS A 754 18.29 43.00 8.08
N ASP A 755 17.25 43.66 8.59
CA ASP A 755 16.48 44.58 7.76
C ASP A 755 17.35 45.75 7.29
N THR A 756 17.36 46.00 5.98
CA THR A 756 18.18 47.06 5.35
C THR A 756 17.85 48.47 5.89
N ASP A 757 16.61 48.70 6.33
CA ASP A 757 16.16 50.01 6.80
C ASP A 757 16.34 50.20 8.31
N SER A 758 15.87 49.24 9.14
CA SER A 758 15.91 49.38 10.60
C SER A 758 17.12 48.72 11.27
N GLY A 759 17.75 47.74 10.62
CA GLY A 759 18.76 46.85 11.23
C GLY A 759 18.18 45.82 12.20
N ASP A 760 16.85 45.69 12.26
CA ASP A 760 16.18 44.66 13.07
C ASP A 760 16.43 43.27 12.50
N ILE A 761 16.41 42.26 13.36
CA ILE A 761 16.69 40.87 12.96
C ILE A 761 15.39 40.11 12.68
N TYR A 762 15.35 39.48 11.52
CA TYR A 762 14.23 38.68 11.02
C TYR A 762 14.64 37.25 10.67
N THR A 763 13.68 36.36 10.64
CA THR A 763 13.74 35.10 9.89
C THR A 763 12.48 34.98 9.04
N VAL A 764 12.53 34.20 7.96
CA VAL A 764 11.34 33.87 7.18
C VAL A 764 10.77 32.57 7.72
N VAL A 765 9.51 32.60 8.17
CA VAL A 765 8.78 31.39 8.55
C VAL A 765 7.74 31.11 7.49
N GLU A 766 7.88 29.98 6.83
CA GLU A 766 6.97 29.56 5.78
C GLU A 766 5.77 28.83 6.36
N ASN A 767 4.61 29.08 5.80
CA ASN A 767 3.40 28.36 6.15
C ASN A 767 2.50 28.18 4.93
N TYR A 768 1.68 27.14 4.96
CA TYR A 768 0.79 26.76 3.88
C TYR A 768 -0.65 26.82 4.33
N PHE A 769 -1.49 27.35 3.45
CA PHE A 769 -2.92 27.48 3.67
C PHE A 769 -3.66 26.99 2.44
N SER A 770 -4.83 26.41 2.63
CA SER A 770 -5.65 25.95 1.51
C SER A 770 -6.90 26.79 1.33
N ASP A 771 -7.27 27.02 0.07
CA ASP A 771 -8.62 27.43 -0.28
C ASP A 771 -9.58 26.25 -0.03
N ARG A 772 -10.57 26.45 0.84
CA ARG A 772 -11.45 25.36 1.29
C ARG A 772 -12.39 24.81 0.21
N ALA A 773 -12.68 25.56 -0.85
CA ALA A 773 -13.58 25.11 -1.93
C ALA A 773 -12.86 24.35 -3.04
N THR A 774 -11.56 24.58 -3.20
CA THR A 774 -10.76 24.03 -4.31
C THR A 774 -9.64 23.11 -3.85
N GLY A 775 -9.22 23.21 -2.58
CA GLY A 775 -8.00 22.57 -2.08
C GLY A 775 -6.72 23.19 -2.63
N GLU A 776 -6.82 24.36 -3.29
CA GLU A 776 -5.66 25.08 -3.80
C GLU A 776 -4.75 25.50 -2.65
N ILE A 777 -3.49 25.09 -2.69
CA ILE A 777 -2.49 25.45 -1.69
C ILE A 777 -1.87 26.81 -2.06
N HIS A 778 -1.74 27.66 -1.04
CA HIS A 778 -1.05 28.94 -1.04
C HIS A 778 0.09 28.91 -0.01
N LYS A 779 1.28 29.36 -0.41
CA LYS A 779 2.45 29.51 0.45
C LYS A 779 2.56 30.97 0.92
N VAL A 780 2.82 31.18 2.21
CA VAL A 780 3.01 32.50 2.82
C VAL A 780 4.33 32.50 3.58
N GLY A 781 5.20 33.46 3.29
CA GLY A 781 6.43 33.72 4.07
C GLY A 781 6.19 34.81 5.10
N PHE A 782 6.09 34.43 6.38
CA PHE A 782 6.03 35.39 7.47
C PHE A 782 7.44 35.92 7.76
N LYS A 783 7.70 37.18 7.37
CA LYS A 783 8.89 37.93 7.79
C LYS A 783 8.78 38.19 9.30
N THR A 784 9.37 37.30 10.08
CA THR A 784 9.16 37.18 11.53
C THR A 784 10.24 37.93 12.28
N PHE A 785 9.86 39.00 12.96
CA PHE A 785 10.77 39.76 13.81
C PHE A 785 11.13 38.93 15.05
N LEU A 786 12.43 38.67 15.24
CA LEU A 786 12.92 37.78 16.32
C LEU A 786 13.03 38.48 17.68
N GLY A 787 12.79 39.79 17.73
CA GLY A 787 12.84 40.59 18.95
C GLY A 787 14.16 41.35 19.14
N PRO A 788 14.14 42.44 19.94
CA PRO A 788 15.28 43.36 20.05
C PRO A 788 16.50 42.79 20.79
N ASP A 789 16.33 41.77 21.64
CA ASP A 789 17.39 41.21 22.49
C ASP A 789 18.08 39.97 21.87
N VAL A 790 17.66 39.57 20.68
CA VAL A 790 18.06 38.31 20.03
C VAL A 790 19.55 38.24 19.68
N VAL A 791 20.18 39.40 19.45
CA VAL A 791 21.62 39.55 19.18
C VAL A 791 22.48 38.88 20.26
N SER A 792 21.99 38.83 21.51
CA SER A 792 22.74 38.26 22.63
C SER A 792 22.79 36.72 22.65
N VAL A 793 21.94 36.06 21.85
CA VAL A 793 21.80 34.59 21.85
C VAL A 793 22.14 33.93 20.50
N LEU A 794 22.16 34.66 19.39
CA LEU A 794 22.56 34.15 18.07
C LEU A 794 24.03 33.72 18.03
N GLY A 795 24.30 32.52 17.53
CA GLY A 795 25.67 31.98 17.39
C GLY A 795 26.36 31.68 18.73
N ASN A 796 25.62 31.74 19.85
CA ASN A 796 26.15 31.46 21.17
C ASN A 796 26.04 29.96 21.46
N GLN A 797 27.18 29.27 21.52
CA GLN A 797 27.28 27.81 21.77
C GLN A 797 26.61 27.31 23.07
N PHE A 798 26.25 28.22 23.99
CA PHE A 798 25.56 27.87 25.24
C PHE A 798 24.04 28.13 25.18
N HIS A 799 23.50 28.50 24.03
CA HIS A 799 22.09 28.79 23.80
C HIS A 799 21.52 27.95 22.66
N ALA A 800 20.19 27.88 22.58
CA ALA A 800 19.47 27.07 21.61
C ALA A 800 19.70 27.49 20.14
N TRP A 801 20.33 28.64 19.88
CA TRP A 801 20.53 29.22 18.54
C TRP A 801 22.02 29.25 18.17
N ALA A 802 22.78 28.28 18.69
CA ALA A 802 24.20 28.13 18.45
C ALA A 802 24.54 27.96 16.96
N ASP A 803 23.67 27.25 16.23
CA ASP A 803 23.85 26.91 14.82
C ASP A 803 23.12 27.86 13.86
N ALA A 804 22.63 29.00 14.38
CA ALA A 804 21.99 30.04 13.56
C ALA A 804 22.96 30.66 12.55
N VAL A 805 22.54 30.76 11.29
CA VAL A 805 23.35 31.28 10.18
C VAL A 805 22.91 32.70 9.82
N ASP A 806 23.86 33.64 9.77
CA ASP A 806 23.62 34.99 9.23
C ASP A 806 23.57 34.93 7.70
N MET A 807 22.40 35.25 7.14
CA MET A 807 22.14 35.24 5.71
C MET A 807 22.38 36.62 5.06
N GLY A 808 22.73 37.64 5.85
CA GLY A 808 22.97 38.99 5.41
C GLY A 808 21.73 39.89 5.53
N ASP A 809 21.55 40.78 4.56
CA ASP A 809 20.50 41.79 4.59
C ASP A 809 19.20 41.27 3.93
N ILE A 810 18.05 41.67 4.46
CA ILE A 810 16.72 41.49 3.85
C ILE A 810 16.06 42.84 3.63
N ASN A 811 15.39 43.01 2.49
CA ASN A 811 14.46 44.12 2.29
C ASN A 811 13.05 43.67 2.65
N ILE A 812 12.55 44.04 3.83
CA ILE A 812 11.21 43.62 4.26
C ILE A 812 10.09 44.18 3.37
N ALA A 813 10.37 45.24 2.61
CA ALA A 813 9.46 45.87 1.66
C ALA A 813 9.68 45.45 0.20
N SER A 814 10.53 44.45 -0.09
CA SER A 814 10.70 43.91 -1.45
C SER A 814 9.40 43.34 -1.99
N ALA A 815 9.23 43.42 -3.32
CA ALA A 815 8.06 42.92 -3.99
C ALA A 815 8.18 41.42 -4.24
N SER A 816 7.05 40.74 -4.47
CA SER A 816 7.08 39.34 -4.89
C SER A 816 7.60 39.21 -6.33
N PRO A 817 8.30 38.11 -6.66
CA PRO A 817 8.69 37.84 -8.03
C PRO A 817 7.45 37.64 -8.92
N THR A 818 7.62 37.61 -10.23
CA THR A 818 6.54 37.26 -11.18
C THR A 818 6.90 35.94 -11.86
N ALA A 819 6.11 34.91 -11.54
CA ALA A 819 6.21 33.59 -12.17
C ALA A 819 5.45 33.58 -13.51
N ILE A 820 6.00 32.92 -14.52
CA ILE A 820 5.36 32.69 -15.82
C ILE A 820 5.22 31.18 -16.03
N ASP A 821 4.02 30.74 -16.45
CA ASP A 821 3.75 29.32 -16.65
C ASP A 821 4.73 28.65 -17.65
N ASP A 822 5.11 27.42 -17.31
CA ASP A 822 6.01 26.56 -18.08
C ASP A 822 5.27 25.46 -18.85
N ALA A 823 5.93 24.92 -19.87
CA ALA A 823 5.43 23.75 -20.58
C ALA A 823 6.55 22.80 -21.03
N ALA A 824 6.26 21.50 -21.00
CA ALA A 824 7.14 20.47 -21.55
C ALA A 824 6.36 19.33 -22.23
N SER A 825 7.09 18.46 -22.92
CA SER A 825 6.54 17.24 -23.49
C SER A 825 7.48 16.06 -23.29
N THR A 826 6.93 14.88 -23.06
CA THR A 826 7.66 13.61 -22.97
C THR A 826 6.82 12.47 -23.53
N THR A 827 7.38 11.26 -23.58
CA THR A 827 6.66 10.03 -23.89
C THR A 827 6.32 9.27 -22.62
N VAL A 828 5.36 8.35 -22.70
CA VAL A 828 4.97 7.46 -21.58
C VAL A 828 6.19 6.82 -20.91
N GLU A 829 6.17 6.76 -19.58
CA GLU A 829 7.25 6.20 -18.74
C GLU A 829 8.65 6.78 -19.00
N THR A 830 8.74 8.01 -19.53
CA THR A 830 10.00 8.68 -19.85
C THR A 830 10.10 9.99 -19.08
N ALA A 831 11.16 10.14 -18.28
CA ALA A 831 11.40 11.36 -17.53
C ALA A 831 11.83 12.52 -18.44
N VAL A 832 11.48 13.75 -18.05
CA VAL A 832 11.90 14.99 -18.70
C VAL A 832 12.36 16.00 -17.66
N GLN A 833 13.45 16.72 -17.95
CA GLN A 833 13.98 17.77 -17.11
C GLN A 833 13.52 19.15 -17.61
N LEU A 834 13.20 20.04 -16.68
CA LEU A 834 12.75 21.41 -16.93
C LEU A 834 13.56 22.40 -16.08
N ASN A 835 13.80 23.60 -16.60
CA ASN A 835 14.20 24.75 -15.81
C ASN A 835 12.99 25.66 -15.67
N LEU A 836 12.58 25.93 -14.43
CA LEU A 836 11.33 26.61 -14.13
C LEU A 836 11.50 28.13 -13.98
N THR A 837 12.71 28.63 -13.67
CA THR A 837 12.90 30.06 -13.36
C THR A 837 13.42 30.90 -14.53
N THR A 838 13.58 30.30 -15.71
CA THR A 838 14.24 30.96 -16.86
C THR A 838 13.41 32.09 -17.47
N ASN A 839 12.09 31.98 -17.42
CA ASN A 839 11.11 32.93 -17.94
C ASN A 839 10.57 33.90 -16.86
N ASP A 840 10.91 33.68 -15.60
CA ASP A 840 10.45 34.50 -14.48
C ASP A 840 11.25 35.80 -14.33
N THR A 841 10.67 36.76 -13.62
CA THR A 841 11.32 38.06 -13.37
C THR A 841 11.11 38.53 -11.94
N ASP A 842 12.11 39.21 -11.41
CA ASP A 842 12.05 39.88 -10.12
C ASP A 842 12.17 41.41 -10.28
N PRO A 843 11.32 42.23 -9.64
CA PRO A 843 11.38 43.70 -9.76
C PRO A 843 12.70 44.31 -9.25
N GLU A 844 13.31 43.70 -8.24
CA GLU A 844 14.58 44.13 -7.65
C GLU A 844 15.80 43.48 -8.36
N ASN A 845 15.56 42.52 -9.25
CA ASN A 845 16.54 41.62 -9.89
C ASN A 845 17.26 40.71 -8.88
N ASP A 846 16.53 40.29 -7.85
CA ASP A 846 16.98 39.24 -6.94
C ASP A 846 17.07 37.89 -7.67
N SER A 847 17.86 36.97 -7.10
CA SER A 847 18.05 35.63 -7.69
C SER A 847 16.86 34.74 -7.39
N LEU A 848 16.31 34.11 -8.43
CA LEU A 848 15.10 33.29 -8.32
C LEU A 848 15.40 31.79 -8.21
N TYR A 849 14.65 31.12 -7.34
CA TYR A 849 14.72 29.67 -7.17
C TYR A 849 13.34 29.06 -6.89
N VAL A 850 13.21 27.76 -7.15
CA VAL A 850 12.04 26.93 -6.89
C VAL A 850 12.04 26.53 -5.44
N ASP A 851 10.90 26.69 -4.77
CA ASP A 851 10.74 26.42 -3.36
C ASP A 851 9.34 25.88 -3.02
N GLY A 852 9.25 24.56 -2.90
CA GLY A 852 7.99 23.84 -2.74
C GLY A 852 7.37 23.46 -4.08
N ILE A 853 6.94 22.21 -4.18
CA ILE A 853 6.31 21.64 -5.39
C ILE A 853 5.09 20.84 -4.95
N VAL A 854 3.93 21.15 -5.52
CA VAL A 854 2.74 20.33 -5.38
C VAL A 854 2.76 19.27 -6.47
N GLN A 855 2.70 18.00 -6.08
CA GLN A 855 2.81 16.90 -7.03
C GLN A 855 1.63 16.90 -8.04
N PRO A 856 1.88 16.58 -9.32
CA PRO A 856 0.82 16.42 -10.30
C PRO A 856 -0.01 15.16 -10.04
N ARG A 857 -1.24 15.09 -10.57
CA ARG A 857 -2.11 13.90 -10.47
C ARG A 857 -1.44 12.67 -11.09
N ASP A 858 -0.91 12.80 -12.29
CA ASP A 858 -0.53 11.67 -13.14
C ASP A 858 0.98 11.49 -13.31
N GLY A 859 1.75 12.03 -12.36
CA GLY A 859 3.19 11.90 -12.34
C GLY A 859 3.81 12.29 -11.01
N ARG A 860 5.13 12.35 -11.02
CA ARG A 860 5.96 12.83 -9.91
C ARG A 860 6.96 13.85 -10.41
N VAL A 861 7.21 14.86 -9.59
CA VAL A 861 8.21 15.90 -9.83
C VAL A 861 9.22 15.88 -8.71
N PHE A 862 10.49 15.85 -9.09
CA PHE A 862 11.60 15.92 -8.16
C PHE A 862 12.45 17.15 -8.46
N GLN A 863 12.75 17.93 -7.44
CA GLN A 863 13.67 19.04 -7.57
C GLN A 863 15.11 18.52 -7.73
N ASP A 864 15.81 18.97 -8.78
CA ASP A 864 17.18 18.59 -9.09
C ASP A 864 18.20 19.67 -8.70
N SER A 865 17.78 20.93 -8.71
CA SER A 865 18.58 22.08 -8.29
C SER A 865 17.67 23.25 -7.88
N ALA A 866 18.28 24.39 -7.54
CA ALA A 866 17.54 25.61 -7.21
C ALA A 866 16.58 26.08 -8.33
N SER A 867 16.82 25.74 -9.61
CA SER A 867 15.96 26.21 -10.72
C SER A 867 15.38 25.10 -11.59
N SER A 868 15.73 23.83 -11.33
CA SER A 868 15.40 22.73 -12.24
C SER A 868 14.75 21.55 -11.56
N VAL A 869 13.84 20.90 -12.27
CA VAL A 869 13.09 19.73 -11.81
C VAL A 869 13.10 18.62 -12.86
N THR A 870 12.90 17.38 -12.41
CA THR A 870 12.61 16.22 -13.27
C THR A 870 11.18 15.78 -13.05
N TYR A 871 10.38 15.75 -14.12
CA TYR A 871 9.05 15.14 -14.16
C TYR A 871 9.14 13.69 -14.67
N MET A 872 8.44 12.77 -14.00
CA MET A 872 8.25 11.38 -14.41
C MET A 872 6.75 11.05 -14.45
N PRO A 873 6.18 10.70 -15.61
CA PRO A 873 4.80 10.23 -15.70
C PRO A 873 4.57 8.95 -14.87
N ASN A 874 3.35 8.79 -14.35
CA ASN A 874 2.87 7.52 -13.79
C ASN A 874 2.83 6.43 -14.88
N PHE A 875 2.83 5.17 -14.44
CA PHE A 875 2.77 4.04 -15.36
C PHE A 875 1.52 4.12 -16.24
N GLY A 876 1.70 3.88 -17.55
CA GLY A 876 0.62 3.91 -18.53
C GLY A 876 0.00 5.28 -18.85
N PHE A 877 0.36 6.35 -18.14
CA PHE A 877 -0.28 7.65 -18.34
C PHE A 877 0.07 8.27 -19.70
N THR A 878 -0.97 8.79 -20.35
CA THR A 878 -0.87 9.66 -21.53
C THR A 878 -1.90 10.78 -21.41
N GLY A 879 -1.56 11.98 -21.89
CA GLY A 879 -2.42 13.15 -21.73
C GLY A 879 -1.64 14.40 -21.34
N VAL A 880 -2.33 15.34 -20.71
CA VAL A 880 -1.71 16.53 -20.13
C VAL A 880 -1.79 16.41 -18.62
N ASP A 881 -0.65 16.56 -17.97
CA ASP A 881 -0.51 16.61 -16.52
C ASP A 881 -0.11 18.01 -16.08
N THR A 882 -0.47 18.37 -14.86
CA THR A 882 -0.25 19.73 -14.34
C THR A 882 0.25 19.68 -12.91
N PHE A 883 1.32 20.41 -12.66
CA PHE A 883 1.82 20.66 -11.31
C PHE A 883 2.11 22.14 -11.10
N TYR A 884 2.27 22.52 -9.85
CA TYR A 884 2.55 23.90 -9.46
C TYR A 884 3.75 23.94 -8.52
N TYR A 885 4.41 25.09 -8.51
CA TYR A 885 5.55 25.37 -7.67
C TYR A 885 5.50 26.83 -7.21
N TRP A 886 6.34 27.19 -6.24
CA TRP A 886 6.58 28.59 -5.92
C TRP A 886 7.98 29.02 -6.36
N VAL A 887 8.03 30.17 -7.00
CA VAL A 887 9.25 30.94 -7.24
C VAL A 887 9.49 31.81 -6.02
N SER A 888 10.69 31.74 -5.46
CA SER A 888 11.15 32.55 -4.34
C SER A 888 12.25 33.51 -4.77
N ASP A 889 12.27 34.70 -4.16
CA ASP A 889 13.32 35.71 -4.28
C ASP A 889 14.37 35.65 -3.16
N GLY A 890 14.21 34.75 -2.18
CA GLY A 890 15.07 34.67 -1.00
C GLY A 890 14.74 35.68 0.11
N ASN A 891 13.81 36.61 -0.12
CA ASN A 891 13.39 37.63 0.84
C ASN A 891 12.03 37.31 1.48
N GLY A 892 11.61 36.04 1.41
CA GLY A 892 10.33 35.54 1.91
C GLY A 892 9.12 35.92 1.07
N ASN A 893 9.33 36.34 -0.18
CA ASN A 893 8.24 36.54 -1.12
C ASN A 893 8.15 35.38 -2.12
N PHE A 894 6.92 34.98 -2.43
CA PHE A 894 6.64 33.83 -3.28
C PHE A 894 5.63 34.16 -4.35
N SER A 895 5.83 33.62 -5.54
CA SER A 895 4.84 33.61 -6.62
C SER A 895 4.63 32.23 -7.16
N LYS A 896 3.37 31.85 -7.37
CA LYS A 896 2.99 30.53 -7.83
C LYS A 896 3.12 30.43 -9.36
N GLY A 897 3.86 29.44 -9.83
CA GLY A 897 3.98 29.09 -11.25
C GLY A 897 3.27 27.76 -11.57
N HIS A 898 2.75 27.61 -12.79
CA HIS A 898 2.13 26.37 -13.27
C HIS A 898 2.99 25.73 -14.35
N VAL A 899 3.01 24.41 -14.37
CA VAL A 899 3.71 23.65 -15.41
C VAL A 899 2.74 22.68 -16.07
N ASN A 900 2.62 22.76 -17.40
CA ASN A 900 1.87 21.79 -18.18
C ASN A 900 2.82 20.80 -18.87
N VAL A 901 2.67 19.51 -18.62
CA VAL A 901 3.46 18.47 -19.27
C VAL A 901 2.57 17.61 -20.16
N THR A 902 2.88 17.57 -21.46
CA THR A 902 2.19 16.69 -22.42
C THR A 902 2.92 15.36 -22.52
N VAL A 903 2.23 14.25 -22.21
CA VAL A 903 2.74 12.88 -22.31
C VAL A 903 2.10 12.19 -23.51
N SER A 904 2.92 11.87 -24.52
CA SER A 904 2.48 11.15 -25.71
C SER A 904 2.75 9.65 -25.62
N ASN A 905 2.02 8.88 -26.43
CA ASN A 905 2.31 7.45 -26.66
C ASN A 905 3.70 7.21 -27.25
#